data_AF-A0A1Y3UBE5-F1
#
_entry.id   AF-A0A1Y3UBE5-F1
#
_cell.length_a   1.000
_cell.length_b   1.000
_cell.length_c   1.000
_cell.angle_alpha   90.00
_cell.angle_beta   90.00
_cell.angle_gamma   90.00
#
_symmetry.space_group_name_H-M   'P 1'
#
loop_
_entity.id
_entity.type
_entity.pdbx_description
1 polymer ?
#
loop_
_entity_poly.entity_id
_entity_poly.type
_entity_poly.pdbx_seq_one_letter_code
_entity_poly.pdbx_strand_id
1 'polypeptide(L)'
;MASSKDAKATKDAKPKDPKRDKGARKRHKSAEVIDKSSRYDFSYTQNREISWLRFDDRVLEEAYDETVPLFERLNFAAIFQSNLDEFFMIRVGGLSDLATLKRQPVDNKSNLTPSEQIELIFSSLPPLIKRQNDIVEKIESELQSYGVYRIGADDLTGDERTFVEGYFQSYVSPVISPFVIDPRHPFPNLRNGALYIVCALESEEEENLIGLIEVPASMNRVVAMPSETGTFRFILLEDVILACLPSCFGAYAPAGRAVVRVTRNADIDPDGEGVEEDEDYRQHMKKILKKRLRLQPVALQVQGSLEATTLKSIRKSLGLPARSVLSYATPLDLGYIYSVENHLPNHRADLLFPPFKPQTSSMFDMSRPMREQVIEGDKLLFYPYESMSPLLDLMHQAAFDDSCISIKITLYRVAKQSRLCESLIDAAENGKEVTVLMELRARFDEQNNIEWAERLEEAGCTVIYGSEGFKCHSKICQITYREGMALTRITLLGTGNFNEKTARLYSDFMLMTAHPGIGEDANAFFRNLALGNLSGDYRYLGVAPAGLKPLIMNGLNREIDRARAGEPARVFFKMNSLTDREVIDKIAEASQAGVEVEMIIRGISCLLPGIAGKTENVHIRSIVGRFLEHARVYSFGVDNDIVYLSSADMMTRNTEHRVEIAYPVLDATCREMVQSYMHAQLEDNVKARELSNTGTWEKIGRSEDAMPFNSQEYLLKHAYARAAAAAEQKHKEEKQAEPQVAESQEDYEAAKAVLAAAARAVAQQKREAAAVAAADARVASSDGAGTEAADIDGAKAAAAPATVPASTAGADGARIDSAMDHVAERSSAAEQAAQEAEAVSDRDATPQSADVAPEPPAAVTEPSSGAEPKAVPAAPPATTQEAQATSVKATVIDPEDEHGEQAKDSSSARFAATTTLAKRKPGRFRAGLALIGIGLKTLFVGTPEERGK
;
A
#
# COMPACT_ATOMS: atom_id res chain seq x y z
N MET A 1 6.07 -48.48 81.29
CA MET A 1 4.70 -48.41 80.70
C MET A 1 3.79 -47.80 81.76
N ALA A 2 2.98 -46.77 81.53
CA ALA A 2 2.70 -45.94 80.36
C ALA A 2 1.96 -44.68 80.86
N SER A 3 2.20 -43.49 80.30
CA SER A 3 1.68 -42.18 80.78
C SER A 3 1.43 -41.27 79.57
N SER A 4 0.22 -40.78 79.26
CA SER A 4 -0.66 -39.74 79.87
C SER A 4 -0.30 -38.29 79.45
N LYS A 5 -1.21 -37.63 78.71
CA LYS A 5 -2.01 -36.41 79.05
C LYS A 5 -1.23 -35.09 79.21
N ASP A 6 -1.60 -34.02 78.48
CA ASP A 6 -2.25 -32.82 79.07
C ASP A 6 -2.38 -31.59 78.15
N ALA A 7 -3.38 -30.79 78.50
CA ALA A 7 -3.76 -29.50 77.92
C ALA A 7 -3.37 -28.32 78.85
N LYS A 8 -3.51 -27.08 78.32
CA LYS A 8 -3.85 -25.81 79.00
C LYS A 8 -2.75 -24.97 79.73
N ALA A 9 -2.70 -23.70 79.29
CA ALA A 9 -2.70 -22.42 80.05
C ALA A 9 -1.48 -22.06 80.94
N THR A 10 -0.92 -20.84 80.89
CA THR A 10 -1.54 -19.60 81.41
C THR A 10 -0.72 -18.32 81.12
N LYS A 11 -1.47 -17.24 80.78
CA LYS A 11 -1.40 -15.81 81.20
C LYS A 11 -0.14 -14.92 81.11
N ASP A 12 -0.38 -13.77 80.45
CA ASP A 12 -0.12 -12.37 80.85
C ASP A 12 1.27 -11.94 81.35
N ALA A 13 1.89 -10.95 80.66
CA ALA A 13 2.05 -9.57 81.17
C ALA A 13 2.97 -8.72 80.26
N LYS A 14 2.52 -7.47 79.97
CA LYS A 14 3.30 -6.40 79.32
C LYS A 14 4.57 -6.05 80.12
N PRO A 15 5.56 -5.40 79.48
CA PRO A 15 5.73 -3.98 79.83
C PRO A 15 6.06 -3.04 78.64
N LYS A 16 5.82 -1.76 78.93
CA LYS A 16 5.99 -0.56 78.13
C LYS A 16 7.48 -0.17 77.97
N ASP A 17 7.76 0.49 76.84
CA ASP A 17 8.71 1.58 76.52
C ASP A 17 9.95 1.82 77.44
N PRO A 18 11.14 2.15 76.87
CA PRO A 18 11.30 3.48 76.27
C PRO A 18 12.21 3.60 75.03
N LYS A 19 11.99 4.74 74.35
CA LYS A 19 12.71 5.33 73.21
C LYS A 19 14.18 5.71 73.45
N ARG A 20 14.90 5.77 72.31
CA ARG A 20 16.18 6.45 71.97
C ARG A 20 17.44 5.75 72.50
N ASP A 21 18.51 5.54 71.74
CA ASP A 21 19.16 6.48 70.83
C ASP A 21 20.02 5.78 69.74
N LYS A 22 20.43 6.56 68.76
CA LYS A 22 21.10 6.25 67.49
C LYS A 22 22.48 5.58 67.65
N GLY A 23 22.78 4.64 66.74
CA GLY A 23 24.13 4.12 66.52
C GLY A 23 24.19 3.21 65.30
N ALA A 24 24.52 3.79 64.14
CA ALA A 24 24.68 3.08 62.88
C ALA A 24 25.87 2.10 62.94
N ARG A 25 25.61 0.81 62.67
CA ARG A 25 26.63 -0.18 62.28
C ARG A 25 26.20 -0.87 60.99
N LYS A 26 26.96 -0.57 59.93
CA LYS A 26 26.96 -1.23 58.62
C LYS A 26 26.95 -2.75 58.79
N ARG A 27 25.95 -3.42 58.21
CA ARG A 27 26.07 -4.81 57.75
C ARG A 27 25.86 -4.80 56.24
N HIS A 28 26.92 -5.14 55.51
CA HIS A 28 26.89 -5.44 54.09
C HIS A 28 25.78 -6.48 53.82
N LYS A 29 24.76 -6.09 53.05
CA LYS A 29 24.04 -7.03 52.19
C LYS A 29 24.65 -6.88 50.81
N SER A 30 25.52 -7.80 50.46
CA SER A 30 25.84 -8.12 49.07
C SER A 30 24.52 -8.49 48.38
N ALA A 31 23.95 -7.52 47.67
CA ALA A 31 22.97 -7.82 46.64
C ALA A 31 23.75 -8.52 45.52
N GLU A 32 23.42 -9.78 45.26
CA GLU A 32 23.83 -10.45 44.03
C GLU A 32 23.41 -9.56 42.87
N VAL A 33 24.41 -9.06 42.15
CA VAL A 33 24.21 -8.43 40.85
C VAL A 33 23.84 -9.58 39.92
N ILE A 34 22.55 -9.80 39.73
CA ILE A 34 22.06 -10.65 38.64
C ILE A 34 22.55 -9.98 37.35
N ASP A 35 23.42 -10.68 36.64
CA ASP A 35 23.93 -10.28 35.35
C ASP A 35 22.73 -10.00 34.42
N LYS A 36 22.68 -8.79 33.83
CA LYS A 36 21.56 -8.34 32.98
C LYS A 36 21.44 -9.16 31.69
N SER A 37 22.46 -9.96 31.35
CA SER A 37 22.42 -10.94 30.25
C SER A 37 21.42 -12.10 30.49
N SER A 38 20.99 -12.34 31.74
CA SER A 38 20.17 -13.50 32.12
C SER A 38 18.67 -13.40 31.81
N ARG A 39 18.18 -12.33 31.16
CA ARG A 39 16.73 -12.09 30.99
C ARG A 39 16.13 -12.69 29.71
N TYR A 40 16.89 -12.84 28.64
CA TYR A 40 16.36 -13.28 27.33
C TYR A 40 17.19 -14.45 26.78
N ASP A 41 16.50 -15.44 26.21
CA ASP A 41 17.12 -16.56 25.52
C ASP A 41 17.23 -16.23 24.02
N PHE A 42 18.44 -15.99 23.54
CA PHE A 42 18.68 -15.60 22.14
C PHE A 42 18.83 -16.79 21.19
N SER A 43 18.79 -18.04 21.67
CA SER A 43 19.08 -19.24 20.87
C SER A 43 18.08 -19.50 19.74
N TYR A 44 16.85 -18.98 19.86
CA TYR A 44 15.79 -19.11 18.86
C TYR A 44 15.37 -17.75 18.28
N THR A 45 16.20 -16.73 18.41
CA THR A 45 15.91 -15.40 17.85
C THR A 45 17.01 -14.90 16.92
N GLN A 46 16.64 -14.04 15.98
CA GLN A 46 17.57 -13.43 15.03
C GLN A 46 17.41 -11.91 14.95
N ASN A 47 18.45 -11.24 14.44
CA ASN A 47 18.45 -9.80 14.26
C ASN A 47 17.37 -9.35 13.27
N ARG A 48 16.59 -8.34 13.68
CA ARG A 48 15.49 -7.76 12.92
C ARG A 48 15.92 -7.24 11.55
N GLU A 49 17.06 -6.57 11.50
CA GLU A 49 17.51 -5.83 10.32
C GLU A 49 18.08 -6.77 9.26
N ILE A 50 18.76 -7.84 9.67
CA ILE A 50 19.19 -8.90 8.75
C ILE A 50 18.00 -9.73 8.26
N SER A 51 17.02 -9.98 9.12
CA SER A 51 15.75 -10.58 8.69
C SER A 51 15.01 -9.71 7.67
N TRP A 52 15.10 -8.38 7.78
CA TRP A 52 14.58 -7.44 6.77
C TRP A 52 15.36 -7.49 5.45
N LEU A 53 16.71 -7.48 5.49
CA LEU A 53 17.52 -7.62 4.28
C LEU A 53 17.24 -8.93 3.54
N ARG A 54 17.02 -10.02 4.28
CA ARG A 54 16.62 -11.33 3.73
C ARG A 54 15.22 -11.32 3.15
N PHE A 55 14.31 -10.49 3.66
CA PHE A 55 13.01 -10.26 3.02
C PHE A 55 13.20 -9.57 1.67
N ASP A 56 13.98 -8.51 1.61
CA ASP A 56 14.19 -7.78 0.36
C ASP A 56 14.98 -8.61 -0.65
N ASP A 57 15.90 -9.47 -0.20
CA ASP A 57 16.56 -10.46 -1.06
C ASP A 57 15.56 -11.44 -1.71
N ARG A 58 14.46 -11.81 -1.02
CA ARG A 58 13.38 -12.60 -1.64
C ARG A 58 12.59 -11.80 -2.69
N VAL A 59 12.50 -10.48 -2.55
CA VAL A 59 11.95 -9.61 -3.61
C VAL A 59 12.88 -9.63 -4.82
N LEU A 60 14.19 -9.57 -4.60
CA LEU A 60 15.19 -9.67 -5.66
C LEU A 60 15.21 -11.07 -6.31
N GLU A 61 14.90 -12.15 -5.58
CA GLU A 61 14.73 -13.49 -6.16
C GLU A 61 13.66 -13.54 -7.25
N GLU A 62 12.59 -12.75 -7.17
CA GLU A 62 11.57 -12.68 -8.21
C GLU A 62 12.12 -12.09 -9.52
N ALA A 63 13.16 -11.24 -9.46
CA ALA A 63 13.88 -10.78 -10.67
C ALA A 63 14.71 -11.91 -11.33
N TYR A 64 15.08 -12.95 -10.57
CA TYR A 64 15.79 -14.13 -11.06
C TYR A 64 14.86 -15.27 -11.47
N ASP A 65 13.57 -15.20 -11.17
CA ASP A 65 12.60 -16.24 -11.49
C ASP A 65 12.15 -16.11 -12.96
N GLU A 66 12.59 -17.04 -13.81
CA GLU A 66 12.26 -17.06 -15.24
C GLU A 66 10.78 -17.36 -15.52
N THR A 67 9.99 -17.76 -14.50
CA THR A 67 8.52 -17.86 -14.62
C THR A 67 7.82 -16.51 -14.52
N VAL A 68 8.53 -15.46 -14.08
CA VAL A 68 8.05 -14.08 -14.06
C VAL A 68 8.35 -13.44 -15.42
N PRO A 69 7.39 -12.71 -16.04
CA PRO A 69 7.61 -12.01 -17.31
C PRO A 69 8.83 -11.09 -17.26
N LEU A 70 9.54 -10.98 -18.39
CA LEU A 70 10.87 -10.38 -18.43
C LEU A 70 10.92 -8.94 -17.88
N PHE A 71 9.96 -8.09 -18.24
CA PHE A 71 9.94 -6.71 -17.76
C PHE A 71 9.47 -6.63 -16.30
N GLU A 72 8.62 -7.54 -15.85
CA GLU A 72 8.23 -7.63 -14.43
C GLU A 72 9.40 -8.01 -13.53
N ARG A 73 10.34 -8.84 -14.03
CA ARG A 73 11.61 -9.10 -13.33
C ARG A 73 12.41 -7.81 -13.10
N LEU A 74 12.38 -6.88 -14.06
CA LEU A 74 12.99 -5.56 -13.92
C LEU A 74 12.24 -4.68 -12.91
N ASN A 75 10.90 -4.74 -12.91
CA ASN A 75 10.07 -4.10 -11.88
C ASN A 75 10.43 -4.60 -10.47
N PHE A 76 10.64 -5.90 -10.27
CA PHE A 76 11.08 -6.45 -8.97
C PHE A 76 12.45 -5.92 -8.53
N ALA A 77 13.40 -5.75 -9.45
CA ALA A 77 14.69 -5.12 -9.13
C ALA A 77 14.53 -3.63 -8.72
N ALA A 78 13.59 -2.90 -9.33
CA ALA A 78 13.24 -1.54 -8.93
C ALA A 78 12.54 -1.50 -7.56
N ILE A 79 11.65 -2.47 -7.27
CA ILE A 79 10.99 -2.59 -5.97
C ILE A 79 12.02 -2.88 -4.87
N PHE A 80 12.96 -3.81 -5.10
CA PHE A 80 14.07 -4.07 -4.20
C PHE A 80 14.86 -2.79 -3.89
N GLN A 81 15.21 -2.00 -4.91
CA GLN A 81 15.93 -0.74 -4.67
C GLN A 81 15.11 0.25 -3.84
N SER A 82 13.83 0.42 -4.18
CA SER A 82 12.95 1.35 -3.47
C SER A 82 12.77 0.95 -2.00
N ASN A 83 12.65 -0.35 -1.72
CA ASN A 83 12.58 -0.88 -0.36
C ASN A 83 13.89 -0.60 0.40
N LEU A 84 15.04 -0.84 -0.23
CA LEU A 84 16.35 -0.61 0.37
C LEU A 84 16.58 0.88 0.69
N ASP A 85 16.19 1.78 -0.21
CA ASP A 85 16.23 3.22 0.01
C ASP A 85 15.37 3.63 1.23
N GLU A 86 14.13 3.11 1.36
CA GLU A 86 13.30 3.35 2.55
C GLU A 86 13.94 2.80 3.82
N PHE A 87 14.52 1.60 3.75
CA PHE A 87 15.22 1.00 4.88
C PHE A 87 16.41 1.84 5.35
N PHE A 88 17.19 2.40 4.43
CA PHE A 88 18.25 3.34 4.77
C PHE A 88 17.72 4.61 5.41
N MET A 89 16.73 5.24 4.78
CA MET A 89 16.15 6.50 5.27
C MET A 89 15.55 6.36 6.67
N ILE A 90 14.90 5.24 6.95
CA ILE A 90 14.12 5.07 8.18
C ILE A 90 14.88 4.24 9.21
N ARG A 91 15.29 3.02 8.86
CA ARG A 91 15.85 2.07 9.83
C ARG A 91 17.30 2.36 10.13
N VAL A 92 18.13 2.51 9.10
CA VAL A 92 19.55 2.85 9.30
C VAL A 92 19.67 4.29 9.83
N GLY A 93 18.79 5.20 9.38
CA GLY A 93 18.64 6.54 9.95
C GLY A 93 18.40 6.52 11.47
N GLY A 94 17.32 5.88 11.94
CA GLY A 94 17.02 5.80 13.38
C GLY A 94 18.08 5.03 14.19
N LEU A 95 18.72 3.99 13.62
CA LEU A 95 19.85 3.33 14.27
C LEU A 95 21.08 4.25 14.38
N SER A 96 21.32 5.10 13.38
CA SER A 96 22.43 6.06 13.37
C SER A 96 22.26 7.10 14.46
N ASP A 97 21.03 7.58 14.68
CA ASP A 97 20.71 8.49 15.79
C ASP A 97 20.98 7.81 17.14
N LEU A 98 20.51 6.57 17.33
CA LEU A 98 20.76 5.80 18.55
C LEU A 98 22.25 5.48 18.77
N ALA A 99 23.02 5.31 17.69
CA ALA A 99 24.47 5.05 17.76
C ALA A 99 25.27 6.26 18.28
N THR A 100 24.70 7.48 18.23
CA THR A 100 25.33 8.68 18.81
C THR A 100 25.26 8.70 20.35
N LEU A 101 24.39 7.89 20.97
CA LEU A 101 24.21 7.85 22.41
C LEU A 101 25.44 7.25 23.10
N LYS A 102 25.91 7.90 24.18
CA LYS A 102 27.01 7.38 25.02
C LYS A 102 26.73 6.00 25.62
N ARG A 103 25.46 5.67 25.86
CA ARG A 103 25.00 4.38 26.36
C ARG A 103 23.96 3.85 25.39
N GLN A 104 24.42 3.06 24.43
CA GLN A 104 23.55 2.53 23.39
C GLN A 104 22.66 1.42 23.96
N PRO A 105 21.36 1.41 23.67
CA PRO A 105 20.48 0.30 24.05
C PRO A 105 20.87 -0.96 23.26
N VAL A 106 20.80 -2.13 23.89
CA VAL A 106 20.96 -3.41 23.18
C VAL A 106 19.61 -3.93 22.70
N ASP A 107 19.56 -4.48 21.50
CA ASP A 107 18.35 -5.10 20.95
C ASP A 107 18.01 -6.40 21.69
N ASN A 108 16.75 -6.58 22.06
CA ASN A 108 16.29 -7.72 22.86
C ASN A 108 16.04 -9.02 22.05
N LYS A 109 16.34 -9.04 20.74
CA LYS A 109 16.30 -10.27 19.90
C LYS A 109 17.67 -10.73 19.45
N SER A 110 18.65 -9.82 19.40
CA SER A 110 20.00 -10.11 18.90
C SER A 110 21.12 -9.79 19.90
N ASN A 111 20.82 -9.07 20.98
CA ASN A 111 21.79 -8.56 21.95
C ASN A 111 22.85 -7.61 21.34
N LEU A 112 22.58 -7.06 20.15
CA LEU A 112 23.47 -6.13 19.46
C LEU A 112 23.12 -4.67 19.76
N THR A 113 24.14 -3.84 19.91
CA THR A 113 24.01 -2.38 19.93
C THR A 113 23.68 -1.82 18.55
N PRO A 114 23.08 -0.63 18.43
CA PRO A 114 22.89 0.08 17.17
C PRO A 114 24.13 0.15 16.28
N SER A 115 25.32 0.38 16.86
CA SER A 115 26.56 0.43 16.09
C SER A 115 26.93 -0.92 15.47
N GLU A 116 26.82 -2.00 16.23
CA GLU A 116 27.05 -3.37 15.75
C GLU A 116 26.01 -3.78 14.71
N GLN A 117 24.75 -3.37 14.86
CA GLN A 117 23.71 -3.61 13.87
C GLN A 117 24.00 -2.88 12.55
N ILE A 118 24.43 -1.61 12.60
CA ILE A 118 24.84 -0.85 11.40
C ILE A 118 26.02 -1.55 10.72
N GLU A 119 27.02 -2.00 11.48
CA GLU A 119 28.15 -2.74 10.92
C GLU A 119 27.73 -4.04 10.25
N LEU A 120 26.82 -4.80 10.86
CA LEU A 120 26.27 -6.03 10.30
C LEU A 120 25.45 -5.79 9.03
N ILE A 121 24.69 -4.68 8.97
CA ILE A 121 23.96 -4.27 7.76
C ILE A 121 24.97 -4.00 6.63
N PHE A 122 25.94 -3.11 6.86
CA PHE A 122 26.88 -2.70 5.81
C PHE A 122 27.78 -3.84 5.32
N SER A 123 28.12 -4.81 6.18
CA SER A 123 28.86 -6.01 5.76
C SER A 123 28.03 -6.99 4.93
N SER A 124 26.69 -6.96 5.06
CA SER A 124 25.77 -7.85 4.34
C SER A 124 25.34 -7.32 2.96
N LEU A 125 25.55 -6.03 2.66
CA LEU A 125 25.08 -5.39 1.43
C LEU A 125 25.85 -5.72 0.15
N PRO A 126 27.20 -5.84 0.14
CA PRO A 126 27.96 -6.06 -1.10
C PRO A 126 27.44 -7.22 -1.98
N PRO A 127 27.13 -8.43 -1.44
CA PRO A 127 26.58 -9.49 -2.28
C PRO A 127 25.18 -9.17 -2.83
N LEU A 128 24.33 -8.46 -2.08
CA LEU A 128 22.99 -8.07 -2.54
C LEU A 128 23.06 -7.03 -3.67
N ILE A 129 23.92 -6.02 -3.52
CA ILE A 129 24.15 -5.00 -4.55
C ILE A 129 24.73 -5.65 -5.81
N LYS A 130 25.67 -6.58 -5.67
CA LYS A 130 26.20 -7.33 -6.81
C LYS A 130 25.10 -8.10 -7.54
N ARG A 131 24.24 -8.82 -6.82
CA ARG A 131 23.10 -9.54 -7.43
C ARG A 131 22.17 -8.59 -8.17
N GLN A 132 21.83 -7.44 -7.59
CA GLN A 132 21.02 -6.43 -8.26
C GLN A 132 21.67 -5.94 -9.56
N ASN A 133 22.96 -5.60 -9.52
CA ASN A 133 23.69 -5.17 -10.72
C ASN A 133 23.65 -6.25 -11.81
N ASP A 134 24.01 -7.49 -11.46
CA ASP A 134 24.09 -8.62 -12.39
C ASP A 134 22.73 -8.90 -13.07
N ILE A 135 21.62 -8.88 -12.30
CA ILE A 135 20.30 -9.23 -12.85
C ILE A 135 19.70 -8.12 -13.70
N VAL A 136 19.92 -6.85 -13.32
CA VAL A 136 19.45 -5.69 -14.11
C VAL A 136 20.18 -5.66 -15.45
N GLU A 137 21.51 -5.84 -15.46
CA GLU A 137 22.30 -5.92 -16.70
C GLU A 137 21.83 -7.08 -17.60
N LYS A 138 21.60 -8.27 -17.01
CA LYS A 138 21.09 -9.43 -17.74
C LYS A 138 19.72 -9.14 -18.38
N ILE A 139 18.79 -8.58 -17.63
CA ILE A 139 17.43 -8.30 -18.14
C ILE A 139 17.44 -7.19 -19.20
N GLU A 140 18.21 -6.12 -19.00
CA GLU A 140 18.37 -5.06 -20.01
C GLU A 140 18.94 -5.61 -21.32
N SER A 141 19.88 -6.55 -21.25
CA SER A 141 20.42 -7.26 -22.42
C SER A 141 19.36 -8.14 -23.10
N GLU A 142 18.59 -8.91 -22.34
CA GLU A 142 17.49 -9.73 -22.87
C GLU A 142 16.41 -8.88 -23.56
N LEU A 143 16.09 -7.70 -23.01
CA LEU A 143 15.11 -6.75 -23.57
C LEU A 143 15.50 -6.19 -24.94
N GLN A 144 16.80 -6.20 -25.30
CA GLN A 144 17.24 -5.80 -26.64
C GLN A 144 16.65 -6.68 -27.74
N SER A 145 16.44 -7.98 -27.47
CA SER A 145 15.79 -8.90 -28.41
C SER A 145 14.30 -8.57 -28.65
N TYR A 146 13.70 -7.82 -27.71
CA TYR A 146 12.33 -7.31 -27.81
C TYR A 146 12.27 -5.87 -28.34
N GLY A 147 13.40 -5.33 -28.84
CA GLY A 147 13.46 -4.00 -29.44
C GLY A 147 13.54 -2.85 -28.44
N VAL A 148 13.88 -3.11 -27.17
CA VAL A 148 14.04 -2.07 -26.13
C VAL A 148 15.53 -1.91 -25.81
N TYR A 149 16.06 -0.71 -26.02
CA TYR A 149 17.50 -0.43 -25.88
C TYR A 149 17.75 0.77 -24.97
N ARG A 150 18.49 0.55 -23.87
CA ARG A 150 19.10 1.62 -23.08
C ARG A 150 20.50 1.89 -23.61
N ILE A 151 20.75 3.10 -24.07
CA ILE A 151 22.06 3.52 -24.57
C ILE A 151 22.82 4.25 -23.44
N GLY A 152 24.04 3.81 -23.15
CA GLY A 152 24.92 4.45 -22.18
C GLY A 152 25.69 5.63 -22.76
N ALA A 153 26.24 6.49 -21.89
CA ALA A 153 27.01 7.66 -22.32
C ALA A 153 28.23 7.30 -23.20
N ASP A 154 28.89 6.17 -22.91
CA ASP A 154 30.08 5.70 -23.62
C ASP A 154 29.75 4.90 -24.90
N ASP A 155 28.50 4.50 -25.09
CA ASP A 155 28.06 3.67 -26.22
C ASP A 155 27.55 4.51 -27.41
N LEU A 156 27.51 5.84 -27.28
CA LEU A 156 27.00 6.76 -28.31
C LEU A 156 27.90 6.81 -29.54
N THR A 157 27.33 6.53 -30.72
CA THR A 157 28.05 6.53 -32.00
C THR A 157 27.37 7.39 -33.07
N GLY A 158 28.17 7.98 -33.98
CA GLY A 158 27.68 8.68 -35.18
C GLY A 158 26.54 9.68 -34.91
N ASP A 159 25.41 9.47 -35.59
CA ASP A 159 24.21 10.30 -35.51
C ASP A 159 23.60 10.36 -34.09
N GLU A 160 23.79 9.32 -33.28
CA GLU A 160 23.28 9.27 -31.91
C GLU A 160 23.98 10.31 -31.03
N ARG A 161 25.30 10.44 -31.20
CA ARG A 161 26.09 11.45 -30.49
C ARG A 161 25.65 12.85 -30.92
N THR A 162 25.45 13.08 -32.22
CA THR A 162 24.97 14.36 -32.74
C THR A 162 23.58 14.70 -32.20
N PHE A 163 22.67 13.73 -32.11
CA PHE A 163 21.35 13.92 -31.49
C PHE A 163 21.48 14.30 -30.01
N VAL A 164 22.28 13.57 -29.23
CA VAL A 164 22.47 13.82 -27.79
C VAL A 164 23.09 15.20 -27.54
N GLU A 165 24.13 15.58 -28.30
CA GLU A 165 24.76 16.90 -28.21
C GLU A 165 23.75 18.01 -28.56
N GLY A 166 22.97 17.85 -29.63
CA GLY A 166 21.94 18.80 -30.02
C GLY A 166 20.82 18.95 -28.98
N TYR A 167 20.37 17.83 -28.40
CA TYR A 167 19.39 17.81 -27.33
C TYR A 167 19.94 18.46 -26.06
N PHE A 168 21.19 18.16 -25.70
CA PHE A 168 21.86 18.75 -24.56
C PHE A 168 21.96 20.27 -24.68
N GLN A 169 22.47 20.79 -25.80
CA GLN A 169 22.63 22.23 -26.00
C GLN A 169 21.29 22.98 -26.02
N SER A 170 20.25 22.38 -26.63
CA SER A 170 18.96 23.05 -26.82
C SER A 170 18.07 22.99 -25.57
N TYR A 171 18.12 21.90 -24.80
CA TYR A 171 17.14 21.63 -23.74
C TYR A 171 17.76 21.44 -22.35
N VAL A 172 18.95 20.82 -22.24
CA VAL A 172 19.53 20.45 -20.93
C VAL A 172 20.47 21.53 -20.41
N SER A 173 21.42 21.98 -21.22
CA SER A 173 22.43 23.00 -20.88
C SER A 173 21.83 24.29 -20.33
N PRO A 174 20.68 24.82 -20.83
CA PRO A 174 20.06 26.03 -20.27
C PRO A 174 19.46 25.86 -18.86
N VAL A 175 19.25 24.61 -18.43
CA VAL A 175 18.57 24.28 -17.16
C VAL A 175 19.55 23.88 -16.07
N ILE A 176 20.67 23.24 -16.44
CA ILE A 176 21.69 22.81 -15.48
C ILE A 176 22.59 23.98 -15.05
N SER A 177 23.09 23.91 -13.82
CA SER A 177 24.06 24.85 -13.27
C SER A 177 25.28 24.07 -12.76
N PRO A 178 26.39 24.01 -13.51
CA PRO A 178 27.62 23.39 -13.05
C PRO A 178 28.28 24.19 -11.91
N PHE A 179 28.77 23.49 -10.89
CA PHE A 179 29.46 24.08 -9.74
C PHE A 179 30.90 23.55 -9.64
N VAL A 180 31.84 24.46 -9.38
CA VAL A 180 33.21 24.12 -8.98
C VAL A 180 33.32 24.26 -7.47
N ILE A 181 33.80 23.21 -6.82
CA ILE A 181 34.01 23.16 -5.37
C ILE A 181 35.50 23.33 -5.11
N ASP A 182 35.80 24.36 -4.31
CA ASP A 182 37.15 24.79 -3.95
C ASP A 182 37.14 25.36 -2.51
N PRO A 183 38.28 25.77 -1.92
CA PRO A 183 38.30 26.31 -0.56
C PRO A 183 37.44 27.57 -0.32
N ARG A 184 37.11 28.32 -1.37
CA ARG A 184 36.24 29.52 -1.35
C ARG A 184 34.78 29.16 -1.65
N HIS A 185 34.53 28.08 -2.37
CA HIS A 185 33.20 27.57 -2.72
C HIS A 185 32.96 26.21 -2.03
N PRO A 186 32.39 26.20 -0.81
CA PRO A 186 32.27 24.98 -0.01
C PRO A 186 31.32 23.96 -0.64
N PHE A 187 31.54 22.69 -0.30
CA PHE A 187 30.72 21.58 -0.76
C PHE A 187 29.24 21.79 -0.41
N PRO A 188 28.31 21.76 -1.39
CA PRO A 188 26.92 22.09 -1.15
C PRO A 188 26.17 20.98 -0.43
N ASN A 189 25.02 21.33 0.14
CA ASN A 189 24.14 20.35 0.77
C ASN A 189 23.34 19.57 -0.29
N LEU A 190 23.77 18.36 -0.62
CA LEU A 190 23.10 17.51 -1.61
C LEU A 190 21.69 17.09 -1.15
N ARG A 191 20.70 17.25 -2.02
CA ARG A 191 19.30 16.88 -1.74
C ARG A 191 19.16 15.36 -1.58
N ASN A 192 18.26 14.93 -0.70
CA ASN A 192 18.00 13.50 -0.46
C ASN A 192 17.48 12.83 -1.73
N GLY A 193 18.08 11.71 -2.13
CA GLY A 193 17.65 10.89 -3.25
C GLY A 193 17.85 11.51 -4.64
N ALA A 194 18.31 12.76 -4.74
CA ALA A 194 18.62 13.40 -6.01
C ALA A 194 19.93 12.87 -6.59
N LEU A 195 19.99 12.83 -7.93
CA LEU A 195 21.16 12.40 -8.68
C LEU A 195 22.07 13.60 -8.95
N TYR A 196 23.37 13.41 -8.75
CA TYR A 196 24.39 14.38 -9.05
C TYR A 196 25.49 13.73 -9.88
N ILE A 197 26.02 14.45 -10.86
CA ILE A 197 27.25 14.08 -11.56
C ILE A 197 28.41 14.78 -10.87
N VAL A 198 29.45 14.02 -10.53
CA VAL A 198 30.66 14.51 -9.89
C VAL A 198 31.86 14.11 -10.72
N CYS A 199 32.83 15.03 -10.84
CA CYS A 199 34.13 14.75 -11.45
C CYS A 199 35.26 15.48 -10.71
N ALA A 200 36.48 14.99 -10.84
CA ALA A 200 37.65 15.82 -10.56
C ALA A 200 37.82 16.83 -11.71
N LEU A 201 38.33 18.01 -11.40
CA LEU A 201 38.65 19.03 -12.41
C LEU A 201 40.15 19.25 -12.42
N GLU A 202 40.76 19.14 -13.59
CA GLU A 202 42.16 19.44 -13.79
C GLU A 202 42.36 20.95 -13.98
N SER A 203 43.35 21.50 -13.29
CA SER A 203 43.79 22.89 -13.38
C SER A 203 45.31 22.96 -13.21
N GLU A 204 45.97 23.86 -13.93
CA GLU A 204 47.41 24.10 -13.78
C GLU A 204 47.75 24.87 -12.50
N GLU A 205 46.78 25.60 -11.93
CA GLU A 205 46.99 26.52 -10.80
C GLU A 205 46.37 26.02 -9.48
N GLU A 206 45.33 25.19 -9.54
CA GLU A 206 44.54 24.78 -8.38
C GLU A 206 44.41 23.24 -8.29
N GLU A 207 44.73 22.69 -7.13
CA GLU A 207 44.65 21.24 -6.88
C GLU A 207 43.34 20.85 -6.17
N ASN A 208 42.89 19.61 -6.39
CA ASN A 208 41.72 18.99 -5.74
C ASN A 208 40.38 19.70 -6.02
N LEU A 209 40.22 20.29 -7.20
CA LEU A 209 38.95 20.84 -7.65
C LEU A 209 37.93 19.74 -7.95
N ILE A 210 36.69 19.94 -7.52
CA ILE A 210 35.59 19.00 -7.75
C ILE A 210 34.50 19.71 -8.55
N GLY A 211 34.12 19.14 -9.69
CA GLY A 211 32.96 19.56 -10.47
C GLY A 211 31.71 18.84 -9.99
N LEU A 212 30.60 19.56 -9.89
CA LEU A 212 29.29 19.02 -9.48
C LEU A 212 28.18 19.56 -10.39
N ILE A 213 27.33 18.66 -10.90
CA ILE A 213 26.12 19.02 -11.66
C ILE A 213 24.94 18.25 -11.06
N GLU A 214 23.87 18.94 -10.73
CA GLU A 214 22.63 18.30 -10.32
C GLU A 214 21.81 17.87 -11.53
N VAL A 215 21.30 16.63 -11.54
CA VAL A 215 20.40 16.15 -12.60
C VAL A 215 19.00 16.75 -12.36
N PRO A 216 18.45 17.56 -13.29
CA PRO A 216 17.20 18.28 -13.05
C PRO A 216 15.98 17.35 -12.95
N ALA A 217 15.31 17.36 -11.78
CA ALA A 217 14.07 16.60 -11.57
C ALA A 217 12.85 17.15 -12.33
N SER A 218 12.94 18.37 -12.87
CA SER A 218 11.89 19.00 -13.69
C SER A 218 11.82 18.45 -15.10
N MET A 219 12.80 17.64 -15.53
CA MET A 219 12.88 17.08 -16.87
C MET A 219 12.59 15.58 -16.85
N ASN A 220 12.12 15.06 -17.98
CA ASN A 220 11.94 13.63 -18.15
C ASN A 220 13.30 12.94 -18.11
N ARG A 221 13.46 11.99 -17.19
CA ARG A 221 14.71 11.26 -17.00
C ARG A 221 14.99 10.26 -18.13
N VAL A 222 13.93 9.71 -18.75
CA VAL A 222 14.02 8.86 -19.94
C VAL A 222 13.91 9.76 -21.17
N VAL A 223 14.99 9.87 -21.94
CA VAL A 223 15.04 10.64 -23.19
C VAL A 223 14.93 9.67 -24.37
N ALA A 224 13.81 9.72 -25.08
CA ALA A 224 13.62 8.91 -26.28
C ALA A 224 14.61 9.34 -27.39
N MET A 225 15.24 8.36 -28.02
CA MET A 225 16.18 8.57 -29.13
C MET A 225 15.51 8.20 -30.46
N PRO A 226 16.00 8.76 -31.59
CA PRO A 226 15.62 8.28 -32.91
C PRO A 226 15.78 6.76 -33.01
N SER A 227 14.71 6.09 -33.43
CA SER A 227 14.62 4.63 -33.44
C SER A 227 13.78 4.16 -34.63
N GLU A 228 14.04 2.94 -35.08
CA GLU A 228 13.27 2.29 -36.14
C GLU A 228 11.86 1.92 -35.63
N THR A 229 10.89 1.85 -36.55
CA THR A 229 9.51 1.49 -36.20
C THR A 229 9.46 0.14 -35.47
N GLY A 230 8.80 0.11 -34.31
CA GLY A 230 8.70 -1.11 -33.48
C GLY A 230 9.86 -1.31 -32.51
N THR A 231 10.81 -0.36 -32.43
CA THR A 231 11.85 -0.33 -31.40
C THR A 231 11.72 0.90 -30.51
N PHE A 232 12.19 0.80 -29.28
CA PHE A 232 12.28 1.91 -28.35
C PHE A 232 13.73 2.03 -27.86
N ARG A 233 14.42 3.05 -28.37
CA ARG A 233 15.78 3.41 -27.93
C ARG A 233 15.69 4.62 -27.01
N PHE A 234 16.38 4.58 -25.88
CA PHE A 234 16.41 5.70 -24.93
C PHE A 234 17.75 5.82 -24.25
N ILE A 235 18.05 7.03 -23.77
CA ILE A 235 19.19 7.36 -22.92
C ILE A 235 18.68 8.04 -21.65
N LEU A 236 19.37 7.83 -20.52
CA LEU A 236 19.03 8.49 -19.26
C LEU A 236 19.58 9.91 -19.24
N LEU A 237 18.89 10.83 -18.56
CA LEU A 237 19.29 12.24 -18.51
C LEU A 237 20.68 12.44 -17.89
N GLU A 238 21.02 11.66 -16.87
CA GLU A 238 22.38 11.65 -16.31
C GLU A 238 23.44 11.21 -17.34
N ASP A 239 23.12 10.26 -18.22
CA ASP A 239 24.02 9.78 -19.28
C ASP A 239 24.18 10.83 -20.40
N VAL A 240 23.12 11.59 -20.71
CA VAL A 240 23.19 12.75 -21.62
C VAL A 240 24.17 13.80 -21.10
N ILE A 241 24.06 14.17 -19.81
CA ILE A 241 24.95 15.16 -19.19
C ILE A 241 26.38 14.60 -19.10
N LEU A 242 26.55 13.32 -18.77
CA LEU A 242 27.85 12.65 -18.73
C LEU A 242 28.54 12.64 -20.10
N ALA A 243 27.80 12.39 -21.19
CA ALA A 243 28.34 12.40 -22.54
C ALA A 243 28.81 13.81 -22.96
N CYS A 244 28.13 14.85 -22.48
CA CYS A 244 28.45 16.25 -22.79
C CYS A 244 29.30 16.94 -21.70
N LEU A 245 29.79 16.20 -20.70
CA LEU A 245 30.47 16.72 -19.51
C LEU A 245 31.65 17.67 -19.80
N PRO A 246 32.50 17.42 -20.83
CA PRO A 246 33.59 18.34 -21.18
C PRO A 246 33.14 19.76 -21.53
N SER A 247 31.89 19.94 -21.98
CA SER A 247 31.34 21.26 -22.32
C SER A 247 30.77 22.02 -21.12
N CYS A 248 30.66 21.39 -19.94
CA CYS A 248 29.98 21.96 -18.78
C CYS A 248 30.84 22.88 -17.91
N PHE A 249 32.18 22.73 -17.93
CA PHE A 249 33.07 23.40 -16.97
C PHE A 249 34.02 24.42 -17.59
N GLY A 250 33.70 24.94 -18.78
CA GLY A 250 34.48 25.99 -19.43
C GLY A 250 35.93 25.56 -19.70
N ALA A 251 36.90 26.20 -19.03
CA ALA A 251 38.32 25.93 -19.22
C ALA A 251 38.84 24.70 -18.44
N TYR A 252 38.08 24.20 -17.46
CA TYR A 252 38.49 23.04 -16.67
C TYR A 252 38.22 21.74 -17.43
N ALA A 253 39.21 20.83 -17.43
CA ALA A 253 39.04 19.51 -18.00
C ALA A 253 38.51 18.53 -16.92
N PRO A 254 37.32 17.92 -17.10
CA PRO A 254 36.83 16.93 -16.16
C PRO A 254 37.55 15.59 -16.31
N ALA A 255 38.05 15.06 -15.19
CA ALA A 255 38.69 13.74 -15.08
C ALA A 255 38.00 12.91 -14.00
N GLY A 256 37.89 11.59 -14.20
CA GLY A 256 37.23 10.67 -13.27
C GLY A 256 35.79 11.08 -12.94
N ARG A 257 34.80 10.54 -13.64
CA ARG A 257 33.39 10.92 -13.50
C ARG A 257 32.56 9.81 -12.85
N ALA A 258 31.61 10.21 -12.02
CA ALA A 258 30.62 9.32 -11.44
C ALA A 258 29.27 10.02 -11.26
N VAL A 259 28.20 9.24 -11.29
CA VAL A 259 26.92 9.65 -10.72
C VAL A 259 26.95 9.30 -9.25
N VAL A 260 26.48 10.20 -8.40
CA VAL A 260 26.34 10.00 -6.96
C VAL A 260 24.92 10.32 -6.50
N ARG A 261 24.49 9.60 -5.48
CA ARG A 261 23.19 9.79 -4.83
C ARG A 261 23.36 9.67 -3.32
N VAL A 262 22.83 10.65 -2.59
CA VAL A 262 22.89 10.66 -1.12
C VAL A 262 21.54 10.24 -0.56
N THR A 263 21.56 9.25 0.32
CA THR A 263 20.41 8.88 1.15
C THR A 263 20.59 9.47 2.54
N ARG A 264 19.57 10.18 3.03
CA ARG A 264 19.54 10.86 4.32
C ARG A 264 18.51 10.23 5.24
N ASN A 265 18.72 10.39 6.54
CA ASN A 265 17.73 10.00 7.54
C ASN A 265 16.41 10.73 7.24
N ALA A 266 15.28 10.05 7.40
CA ALA A 266 13.94 10.60 7.28
C ALA A 266 13.07 10.31 8.52
N ASP A 267 13.62 9.60 9.51
CA ASP A 267 12.96 9.29 10.77
C ASP A 267 13.04 10.51 11.70
N ILE A 268 12.04 11.38 11.62
CA ILE A 268 11.82 12.44 12.61
C ILE A 268 10.68 11.98 13.52
N ASP A 269 10.88 12.10 14.83
CA ASP A 269 9.81 12.00 15.81
C ASP A 269 9.12 13.37 15.96
N PRO A 270 7.88 13.55 15.47
CA PRO A 270 7.15 14.82 15.56
C PRO A 270 6.83 15.22 17.01
N ASP A 271 6.70 14.23 17.89
CA ASP A 271 6.20 14.43 19.26
C ASP A 271 7.35 14.88 20.20
N GLY A 272 8.61 14.60 19.82
CA GLY A 272 9.79 15.02 20.58
C GLY A 272 10.16 16.50 20.46
N GLU A 273 9.66 17.22 19.44
CA GLU A 273 9.99 18.63 19.22
C GLU A 273 9.11 19.61 20.03
N GLY A 274 8.06 19.12 20.70
CA GLY A 274 7.08 19.95 21.40
C GLY A 274 6.17 20.72 20.43
N VAL A 275 4.89 20.81 20.74
CA VAL A 275 3.96 21.70 20.02
C VAL A 275 3.96 23.04 20.77
N GLU A 276 4.26 24.15 20.07
CA GLU A 276 4.15 25.49 20.66
C GLU A 276 2.67 25.74 21.08
N GLU A 277 2.42 26.40 22.22
CA GLU A 277 1.07 26.47 22.84
C GLU A 277 -0.05 27.03 21.93
N ASP A 278 0.31 27.75 20.86
CA ASP A 278 -0.60 28.35 19.88
C ASP A 278 -0.53 27.73 18.45
N GLU A 279 0.26 26.67 18.24
CA GLU A 279 0.47 26.06 16.91
C GLU A 279 -0.55 24.94 16.61
N ASP A 280 -1.31 25.07 15.51
CA ASP A 280 -2.16 23.98 14.99
C ASP A 280 -1.26 22.77 14.64
N TYR A 281 -1.65 21.56 15.04
CA TYR A 281 -0.94 20.32 14.75
C TYR A 281 -0.61 20.15 13.25
N ARG A 282 -1.46 20.66 12.35
CA ARG A 282 -1.16 20.69 10.90
C ARG A 282 0.02 21.60 10.56
N GLN A 283 0.10 22.78 11.17
CA GLN A 283 1.19 23.72 10.96
C GLN A 283 2.51 23.16 11.49
N HIS A 284 2.46 22.54 12.67
CA HIS A 284 3.59 21.81 13.25
C HIS A 284 4.11 20.71 12.29
N MET A 285 3.20 19.91 11.71
CA MET A 285 3.57 18.88 10.74
C MET A 285 4.24 19.47 9.49
N LYS A 286 3.72 20.57 8.93
CA LYS A 286 4.34 21.27 7.77
C LYS A 286 5.77 21.76 8.09
N LYS A 287 6.02 22.23 9.31
CA LYS A 287 7.34 22.69 9.79
C LYS A 287 8.32 21.52 9.91
N ILE A 288 7.88 20.38 10.46
CA ILE A 288 8.68 19.15 10.57
C ILE A 288 9.06 18.58 9.20
N LEU A 289 8.11 18.56 8.25
CA LEU A 289 8.38 18.09 6.88
C LEU A 289 9.51 18.89 6.20
N LYS A 290 9.61 20.19 6.45
CA LYS A 290 10.73 21.02 5.94
C LYS A 290 12.07 20.69 6.60
N LYS A 291 12.08 20.31 7.88
CA LYS A 291 13.31 19.88 8.58
C LYS A 291 13.82 18.53 8.05
N ARG A 292 12.93 17.63 7.62
CA ARG A 292 13.29 16.31 7.03
C ARG A 292 14.27 16.43 5.87
N LEU A 293 14.16 17.48 5.05
CA LEU A 293 15.05 17.73 3.91
C LEU A 293 16.52 18.02 4.30
N ARG A 294 16.80 18.28 5.59
CA ARG A 294 18.14 18.66 6.10
C ARG A 294 18.77 17.64 7.04
N LEU A 295 18.17 16.46 7.17
CA LEU A 295 18.67 15.43 8.07
C LEU A 295 20.01 14.82 7.63
N GLN A 296 20.66 14.14 8.57
CA GLN A 296 22.00 13.60 8.41
C GLN A 296 22.08 12.58 7.26
N PRO A 297 23.13 12.64 6.41
CA PRO A 297 23.45 11.59 5.45
C PRO A 297 23.68 10.24 6.12
N VAL A 298 23.20 9.17 5.50
CA VAL A 298 23.32 7.79 5.99
C VAL A 298 24.14 6.92 5.04
N ALA A 299 23.96 7.11 3.74
CA ALA A 299 24.68 6.38 2.69
C ALA A 299 24.98 7.28 1.48
N LEU A 300 26.11 7.03 0.83
CA LEU A 300 26.51 7.60 -0.45
C LEU A 300 26.58 6.47 -1.47
N GLN A 301 25.69 6.48 -2.45
CA GLN A 301 25.71 5.56 -3.59
C GLN A 301 26.52 6.19 -4.72
N VAL A 302 27.35 5.40 -5.40
CA VAL A 302 28.25 5.86 -6.46
C VAL A 302 28.20 4.89 -7.64
N GLN A 303 27.97 5.42 -8.84
CA GLN A 303 28.04 4.69 -10.11
C GLN A 303 29.13 5.32 -10.98
N GLY A 304 30.10 4.51 -11.42
CA GLY A 304 31.30 4.98 -12.11
C GLY A 304 32.51 5.04 -11.18
N SER A 305 33.56 5.75 -11.61
CA SER A 305 34.85 5.74 -10.93
C SER A 305 35.34 7.16 -10.64
N LEU A 306 35.59 7.42 -9.35
CA LEU A 306 36.25 8.63 -8.85
C LEU A 306 37.61 8.27 -8.28
N GLU A 307 38.56 9.19 -8.36
CA GLU A 307 39.81 9.05 -7.61
C GLU A 307 39.54 8.94 -6.11
N ALA A 308 40.36 8.15 -5.42
CA ALA A 308 40.19 7.89 -3.98
C ALA A 308 40.24 9.17 -3.12
N THR A 309 41.01 10.16 -3.56
CA THR A 309 41.10 11.50 -2.97
C THR A 309 39.78 12.26 -3.08
N THR A 310 39.23 12.36 -4.29
CA THR A 310 37.95 13.01 -4.59
C THR A 310 36.80 12.36 -3.81
N LEU A 311 36.69 11.03 -3.86
CA LEU A 311 35.67 10.29 -3.12
C LEU A 311 35.80 10.49 -1.60
N LYS A 312 37.03 10.49 -1.07
CA LYS A 312 37.29 10.76 0.35
C LYS A 312 36.90 12.17 0.75
N SER A 313 37.11 13.16 -0.12
CA SER A 313 36.69 14.56 0.11
C SER A 313 35.18 14.68 0.16
N ILE A 314 34.45 14.14 -0.83
CA ILE A 314 32.97 14.12 -0.85
C ILE A 314 32.42 13.45 0.42
N ARG A 315 32.94 12.27 0.74
CA ARG A 315 32.53 11.49 1.93
C ARG A 315 32.75 12.28 3.23
N LYS A 316 33.90 12.95 3.37
CA LYS A 316 34.21 13.78 4.54
C LYS A 316 33.27 14.98 4.65
N SER A 317 32.99 15.66 3.54
CA SER A 317 32.05 16.79 3.50
C SER A 317 30.63 16.37 3.92
N LEU A 318 30.23 15.13 3.62
CA LEU A 318 28.95 14.55 4.04
C LEU A 318 28.96 13.98 5.47
N GLY A 319 30.12 13.94 6.15
CA GLY A 319 30.23 13.36 7.50
C GLY A 319 30.05 11.84 7.55
N LEU A 320 30.28 11.14 6.44
CA LEU A 320 30.04 9.70 6.33
C LEU A 320 31.28 8.85 6.65
N PRO A 321 31.13 7.68 7.31
CA PRO A 321 32.21 6.71 7.45
C PRO A 321 32.49 5.98 6.12
N ALA A 322 33.66 5.36 6.00
CA ALA A 322 34.06 4.66 4.77
C ALA A 322 33.07 3.57 4.33
N ARG A 323 32.54 2.80 5.29
CA ARG A 323 31.56 1.74 5.07
C ARG A 323 30.23 2.21 4.46
N SER A 324 29.89 3.49 4.60
CA SER A 324 28.64 4.07 4.10
C SER A 324 28.69 4.43 2.61
N VAL A 325 29.78 4.12 1.92
CA VAL A 325 29.91 4.31 0.47
C VAL A 325 29.59 3.00 -0.22
N LEU A 326 28.55 3.01 -1.07
CA LEU A 326 28.06 1.85 -1.81
C LEU A 326 28.32 2.05 -3.30
N SER A 327 28.99 1.09 -3.93
CA SER A 327 29.34 1.16 -5.37
C SER A 327 28.35 0.34 -6.20
N TYR A 328 27.87 0.92 -7.30
CA TYR A 328 26.91 0.32 -8.22
C TYR A 328 27.47 0.31 -9.64
N ALA A 329 27.11 -0.71 -10.42
CA ALA A 329 27.41 -0.79 -11.85
C ALA A 329 26.21 -0.31 -12.70
N THR A 330 24.99 -0.42 -12.16
CA THR A 330 23.74 0.01 -12.81
C THR A 330 23.34 1.42 -12.38
N PRO A 331 22.35 2.06 -13.06
CA PRO A 331 21.80 3.34 -12.65
C PRO A 331 21.40 3.37 -11.17
N LEU A 332 21.77 4.44 -10.44
CA LEU A 332 21.56 4.58 -8.99
C LEU A 332 20.10 4.72 -8.54
N ASP A 333 19.21 5.04 -9.47
CA ASP A 333 17.78 5.12 -9.25
C ASP A 333 17.08 4.33 -10.36
N LEU A 334 16.52 3.18 -10.03
CA LEU A 334 15.79 2.32 -10.95
C LEU A 334 14.34 2.79 -11.20
N GLY A 335 13.89 3.90 -10.61
CA GLY A 335 12.56 4.47 -10.82
C GLY A 335 12.24 4.83 -12.29
N TYR A 336 13.25 4.98 -13.15
CA TYR A 336 13.05 5.24 -14.58
C TYR A 336 12.34 4.09 -15.31
N ILE A 337 12.41 2.85 -14.78
CA ILE A 337 11.82 1.64 -15.39
C ILE A 337 10.31 1.80 -15.59
N TYR A 338 9.60 2.38 -14.62
CA TYR A 338 8.16 2.62 -14.74
C TYR A 338 7.79 3.57 -15.89
N SER A 339 8.68 4.50 -16.26
CA SER A 339 8.48 5.38 -17.41
C SER A 339 8.71 4.65 -18.73
N VAL A 340 9.61 3.66 -18.76
CA VAL A 340 9.88 2.81 -19.93
C VAL A 340 8.71 1.87 -20.20
N GLU A 341 8.01 1.41 -19.16
CA GLU A 341 6.91 0.45 -19.31
C GLU A 341 5.87 0.89 -20.36
N ASN A 342 5.50 2.18 -20.41
CA ASN A 342 4.53 2.70 -21.37
C ASN A 342 5.02 2.78 -22.83
N HIS A 343 6.32 2.59 -23.05
CA HIS A 343 6.95 2.64 -24.36
C HIS A 343 7.33 1.25 -24.90
N LEU A 344 6.94 0.18 -24.19
CA LEU A 344 7.17 -1.19 -24.64
C LEU A 344 6.51 -1.43 -26.01
N PRO A 345 7.24 -2.02 -26.98
CA PRO A 345 6.75 -2.25 -28.34
C PRO A 345 5.75 -3.42 -28.41
N ASN A 346 5.50 -3.93 -29.62
CA ASN A 346 4.45 -4.91 -29.99
C ASN A 346 4.37 -6.21 -29.14
N HIS A 347 5.35 -6.49 -28.28
CA HIS A 347 5.45 -7.66 -27.39
C HIS A 347 5.05 -7.39 -25.93
N ARG A 348 4.34 -6.29 -25.66
CA ARG A 348 3.94 -5.91 -24.28
C ARG A 348 3.29 -7.05 -23.49
N ALA A 349 2.49 -7.90 -24.14
CA ALA A 349 1.79 -9.02 -23.50
C ALA A 349 2.73 -10.13 -23.01
N ASP A 350 3.89 -10.31 -23.64
CA ASP A 350 4.88 -11.33 -23.28
C ASP A 350 5.83 -10.83 -22.16
N LEU A 351 5.93 -9.49 -22.02
CA LEU A 351 6.87 -8.83 -21.11
C LEU A 351 6.27 -8.51 -19.75
N LEU A 352 4.95 -8.40 -19.65
CA LEU A 352 4.22 -7.99 -18.45
C LEU A 352 3.31 -9.09 -17.93
N PHE A 353 2.89 -8.99 -16.66
CA PHE A 353 1.84 -9.86 -16.17
C PHE A 353 0.54 -9.66 -16.97
N PRO A 354 -0.23 -10.71 -17.26
CA PRO A 354 -1.53 -10.57 -17.89
C PRO A 354 -2.40 -9.61 -17.09
N PRO A 355 -2.96 -8.54 -17.71
CA PRO A 355 -3.77 -7.58 -16.99
C PRO A 355 -4.97 -8.29 -16.38
N PHE A 356 -5.33 -7.93 -15.14
CA PHE A 356 -6.49 -8.50 -14.47
C PHE A 356 -7.43 -7.38 -14.05
N LYS A 357 -8.73 -7.67 -14.10
CA LYS A 357 -9.79 -6.83 -13.52
C LYS A 357 -10.28 -7.49 -12.24
N PRO A 358 -10.33 -6.77 -11.10
CA PRO A 358 -10.99 -7.28 -9.90
C PRO A 358 -12.46 -7.65 -10.19
N GLN A 359 -12.89 -8.80 -9.68
CA GLN A 359 -14.22 -9.35 -9.94
C GLN A 359 -15.25 -8.83 -8.93
N THR A 360 -16.52 -8.75 -9.32
CA THR A 360 -17.58 -8.51 -8.34
C THR A 360 -17.69 -9.73 -7.42
N SER A 361 -17.71 -9.52 -6.11
CA SER A 361 -17.85 -10.62 -5.15
C SER A 361 -19.20 -11.31 -5.31
N SER A 362 -19.20 -12.65 -5.28
CA SER A 362 -20.44 -13.44 -5.32
C SER A 362 -21.31 -13.27 -4.07
N MET A 363 -20.80 -12.62 -3.02
CA MET A 363 -21.59 -12.31 -1.82
C MET A 363 -22.55 -11.13 -2.00
N PHE A 364 -22.40 -10.36 -3.09
CA PHE A 364 -23.19 -9.17 -3.37
C PHE A 364 -23.98 -9.30 -4.68
N ASP A 365 -25.23 -8.88 -4.63
CA ASP A 365 -26.02 -8.55 -5.81
C ASP A 365 -26.02 -7.02 -6.01
N MET A 366 -25.35 -6.56 -7.07
CA MET A 366 -25.21 -5.13 -7.35
C MET A 366 -26.52 -4.44 -7.78
N SER A 367 -27.59 -5.20 -8.08
CA SER A 367 -28.93 -4.62 -8.33
C SER A 367 -29.73 -4.31 -7.07
N ARG A 368 -29.29 -4.81 -5.90
CA ARG A 368 -29.96 -4.58 -4.62
C ARG A 368 -29.24 -3.51 -3.79
N PRO A 369 -29.93 -2.79 -2.89
CA PRO A 369 -29.27 -1.89 -1.94
C PRO A 369 -28.20 -2.63 -1.10
N MET A 370 -27.03 -2.02 -0.89
CA MET A 370 -25.91 -2.66 -0.18
C MET A 370 -26.22 -2.86 1.30
N ARG A 371 -26.90 -1.88 1.91
CA ARG A 371 -27.25 -1.88 3.33
C ARG A 371 -28.04 -3.13 3.74
N GLU A 372 -29.10 -3.44 2.99
CA GLU A 372 -29.98 -4.58 3.28
C GLU A 372 -29.21 -5.90 3.24
N GLN A 373 -28.34 -6.06 2.25
CA GLN A 373 -27.53 -7.26 2.07
C GLN A 373 -26.56 -7.50 3.24
N VAL A 374 -26.00 -6.45 3.84
CA VAL A 374 -25.11 -6.56 5.01
C VAL A 374 -25.91 -6.81 6.29
N ILE A 375 -27.16 -6.36 6.37
CA ILE A 375 -28.07 -6.66 7.49
C ILE A 375 -28.52 -8.12 7.45
N GLU A 376 -28.74 -8.68 6.26
CA GLU A 376 -29.11 -10.10 6.06
C GLU A 376 -28.02 -11.07 6.53
N GLY A 377 -26.75 -10.70 6.41
CA GLY A 377 -25.62 -11.49 6.88
C GLY A 377 -24.28 -10.82 6.59
N ASP A 378 -23.25 -11.25 7.32
CA ASP A 378 -21.90 -10.72 7.16
C ASP A 378 -21.38 -10.95 5.73
N LYS A 379 -20.61 -9.99 5.23
CA LYS A 379 -20.01 -10.01 3.90
C LYS A 379 -18.50 -9.84 4.01
N LEU A 380 -17.74 -10.64 3.27
CA LEU A 380 -16.29 -10.58 3.25
C LEU A 380 -15.80 -10.32 1.83
N LEU A 381 -15.19 -9.15 1.60
CA LEU A 381 -14.49 -8.87 0.34
C LEU A 381 -13.02 -9.26 0.47
N PHE A 382 -12.45 -9.76 -0.63
CA PHE A 382 -11.06 -10.18 -0.70
C PHE A 382 -10.29 -9.50 -1.83
N TYR A 383 -9.49 -8.50 -1.47
CA TYR A 383 -8.60 -7.77 -2.37
C TYR A 383 -7.31 -8.58 -2.63
N PRO A 384 -6.66 -8.41 -3.80
CA PRO A 384 -7.08 -7.59 -4.93
C PRO A 384 -8.02 -8.31 -5.91
N TYR A 385 -8.39 -9.55 -5.58
CA TYR A 385 -9.15 -10.44 -6.46
C TYR A 385 -10.58 -9.94 -6.71
N GLU A 386 -11.20 -9.35 -5.69
CA GLU A 386 -12.54 -8.77 -5.74
C GLU A 386 -12.50 -7.23 -5.75
N SER A 387 -13.54 -6.62 -6.32
CA SER A 387 -13.67 -5.17 -6.44
C SER A 387 -14.03 -4.49 -5.11
N MET A 388 -13.49 -3.29 -4.90
CA MET A 388 -13.87 -2.39 -3.80
C MET A 388 -15.23 -1.69 -4.03
N SER A 389 -15.83 -1.86 -5.22
CA SER A 389 -17.12 -1.22 -5.57
C SER A 389 -18.21 -1.40 -4.51
N PRO A 390 -18.49 -2.60 -3.94
CA PRO A 390 -19.57 -2.75 -2.96
C PRO A 390 -19.38 -1.87 -1.72
N LEU A 391 -18.13 -1.68 -1.28
CA LEU A 391 -17.82 -0.77 -0.17
C LEU A 391 -18.07 0.69 -0.56
N LEU A 392 -17.60 1.11 -1.73
CA LEU A 392 -17.80 2.48 -2.21
C LEU A 392 -19.28 2.79 -2.42
N ASP A 393 -20.04 1.84 -2.97
CA ASP A 393 -21.47 1.97 -3.22
C ASP A 393 -22.25 2.02 -1.90
N LEU A 394 -21.88 1.25 -0.88
CA LEU A 394 -22.46 1.35 0.46
C LEU A 394 -22.22 2.74 1.08
N MET A 395 -21.00 3.26 0.97
CA MET A 395 -20.66 4.59 1.51
C MET A 395 -21.41 5.71 0.78
N HIS A 396 -21.49 5.63 -0.54
CA HIS A 396 -22.25 6.56 -1.36
C HIS A 396 -23.76 6.47 -1.04
N GLN A 397 -24.35 5.27 -0.98
CA GLN A 397 -25.75 5.09 -0.58
C GLN A 397 -26.02 5.66 0.81
N ALA A 398 -25.12 5.42 1.77
CA ALA A 398 -25.23 5.98 3.12
C ALA A 398 -25.16 7.51 3.15
N ALA A 399 -24.49 8.16 2.20
CA ALA A 399 -24.42 9.62 2.08
C ALA A 399 -25.76 10.27 1.71
N PHE A 400 -26.65 9.53 1.02
CA PHE A 400 -27.95 10.03 0.56
C PHE A 400 -29.16 9.38 1.24
N ASP A 401 -28.96 8.38 2.11
CA ASP A 401 -30.04 7.74 2.89
C ASP A 401 -30.47 8.62 4.07
N ASP A 402 -31.75 9.03 4.09
CA ASP A 402 -32.36 9.84 5.17
C ASP A 402 -32.35 9.17 6.54
N SER A 403 -32.32 7.84 6.57
CA SER A 403 -32.24 7.09 7.82
C SER A 403 -30.80 6.98 8.35
N CYS A 404 -29.78 7.27 7.52
CA CYS A 404 -28.40 7.34 7.98
C CYS A 404 -28.17 8.64 8.76
N ILE A 405 -27.80 8.52 10.04
CA ILE A 405 -27.63 9.68 10.92
C ILE A 405 -26.17 10.04 11.19
N SER A 406 -25.24 9.07 11.12
CA SER A 406 -23.83 9.33 11.38
C SER A 406 -22.89 8.33 10.71
N ILE A 407 -21.73 8.80 10.28
CA ILE A 407 -20.63 7.99 9.74
C ILE A 407 -19.36 8.30 10.54
N LYS A 408 -18.69 7.27 11.06
CA LYS A 408 -17.41 7.39 11.76
C LYS A 408 -16.37 6.54 11.05
N ILE A 409 -15.20 7.08 10.75
CA ILE A 409 -14.17 6.35 9.99
C ILE A 409 -12.76 6.73 10.41
N THR A 410 -11.84 5.77 10.35
CA THR A 410 -10.40 6.00 10.50
C THR A 410 -9.70 6.00 9.14
N LEU A 411 -9.00 7.09 8.81
CA LEU A 411 -8.20 7.24 7.59
C LEU A 411 -6.71 7.37 7.93
N TYR A 412 -5.93 6.35 7.55
CA TYR A 412 -4.47 6.37 7.73
C TYR A 412 -3.74 6.96 6.52
N ARG A 413 -4.13 6.57 5.31
CA ARG A 413 -3.56 7.04 4.04
C ARG A 413 -4.66 7.25 3.03
N VAL A 414 -4.73 8.44 2.46
CA VAL A 414 -5.74 8.79 1.45
C VAL A 414 -5.05 9.01 0.10
N ALA A 415 -5.59 8.43 -0.96
CA ALA A 415 -5.12 8.70 -2.31
C ALA A 415 -5.42 10.16 -2.70
N LYS A 416 -4.61 10.75 -3.58
CA LYS A 416 -4.84 12.13 -4.09
C LYS A 416 -6.27 12.37 -4.57
N GLN A 417 -6.86 11.34 -5.19
CA GLN A 417 -8.28 11.27 -5.53
C GLN A 417 -8.86 10.08 -4.79
N SER A 418 -9.96 10.28 -4.06
CA SER A 418 -10.56 9.27 -3.17
C SER A 418 -12.07 9.38 -3.25
N ARG A 419 -12.74 8.43 -3.93
CA ARG A 419 -14.21 8.42 -4.01
C ARG A 419 -14.83 8.28 -2.64
N LEU A 420 -14.18 7.55 -1.75
CA LEU A 420 -14.58 7.41 -0.36
C LEU A 420 -14.65 8.77 0.35
N CYS A 421 -13.63 9.62 0.18
CA CYS A 421 -13.61 10.93 0.83
C CYS A 421 -14.63 11.88 0.23
N GLU A 422 -14.88 11.81 -1.08
CA GLU A 422 -15.99 12.56 -1.70
C GLU A 422 -17.35 12.11 -1.11
N SER A 423 -17.59 10.80 -0.94
CA SER A 423 -18.82 10.33 -0.29
C SER A 423 -18.97 10.76 1.18
N LEU A 424 -17.86 10.97 1.90
CA LEU A 424 -17.90 11.54 3.26
C LEU A 424 -18.28 13.02 3.25
N ILE A 425 -17.77 13.78 2.26
CA ILE A 425 -18.15 15.18 2.03
C ILE A 425 -19.65 15.24 1.71
N ASP A 426 -20.12 14.46 0.74
CA ASP A 426 -21.54 14.39 0.37
C ASP A 426 -22.42 14.05 1.59
N ALA A 427 -21.96 13.14 2.46
CA ALA A 427 -22.71 12.77 3.66
C ALA A 427 -22.84 13.95 4.64
N ALA A 428 -21.76 14.70 4.87
CA ALA A 428 -21.75 15.87 5.74
C ALA A 428 -22.64 16.99 5.18
N GLU A 429 -22.54 17.28 3.88
CA GLU A 429 -23.38 18.26 3.18
C GLU A 429 -24.87 17.88 3.22
N ASN A 430 -25.18 16.58 3.18
CA ASN A 430 -26.53 16.05 3.39
C ASN A 430 -26.93 15.93 4.87
N GLY A 431 -26.28 16.65 5.78
CA GLY A 431 -26.68 16.82 7.18
C GLY A 431 -26.38 15.65 8.12
N LYS A 432 -25.54 14.70 7.71
CA LYS A 432 -25.15 13.53 8.53
C LYS A 432 -23.98 13.90 9.44
N GLU A 433 -23.94 13.32 10.64
CA GLU A 433 -22.80 13.53 11.54
C GLU A 433 -21.60 12.70 11.04
N VAL A 434 -20.63 13.33 10.38
CA VAL A 434 -19.44 12.66 9.87
C VAL A 434 -18.24 12.94 10.77
N THR A 435 -17.67 11.90 11.38
CA THR A 435 -16.43 11.97 12.16
C THR A 435 -15.31 11.22 11.45
N VAL A 436 -14.23 11.91 11.13
CA VAL A 436 -13.07 11.33 10.46
C VAL A 436 -11.87 11.42 11.38
N LEU A 437 -11.35 10.27 11.79
CA LEU A 437 -10.08 10.21 12.50
C LEU A 437 -8.94 10.07 11.49
N MET A 438 -8.08 11.09 11.38
CA MET A 438 -6.99 11.13 10.42
C MET A 438 -5.62 11.04 11.10
N GLU A 439 -4.73 10.20 10.56
CA GLU A 439 -3.33 10.15 10.97
C GLU A 439 -2.47 11.01 10.04
N LEU A 440 -2.08 12.21 10.49
CA LEU A 440 -1.23 13.11 9.71
C LEU A 440 0.25 12.65 9.66
N ARG A 441 0.66 11.73 10.56
CA ARG A 441 2.05 11.19 10.59
C ARG A 441 2.25 9.98 9.68
N ALA A 442 1.35 9.74 8.74
CA ALA A 442 1.49 8.66 7.76
C ALA A 442 2.65 8.98 6.81
N ARG A 443 3.70 8.16 6.87
CA ARG A 443 4.96 8.40 6.15
C ARG A 443 4.74 8.46 4.64
N PHE A 444 5.29 9.51 4.03
CA PHE A 444 5.28 9.83 2.59
C PHE A 444 3.91 10.24 2.02
N ASP A 445 2.87 10.24 2.85
CA ASP A 445 1.51 10.68 2.50
C ASP A 445 1.07 11.91 3.30
N GLU A 446 1.97 12.49 4.12
CA GLU A 446 1.63 13.56 5.06
C GLU A 446 0.97 14.76 4.36
N GLN A 447 1.51 15.17 3.20
CA GLN A 447 0.99 16.31 2.43
C GLN A 447 -0.43 16.04 1.91
N ASN A 448 -0.68 14.86 1.34
CA ASN A 448 -2.01 14.48 0.84
C ASN A 448 -3.02 14.39 1.98
N ASN A 449 -2.62 13.84 3.14
CA ASN A 449 -3.49 13.73 4.30
C ASN A 449 -3.86 15.12 4.87
N ILE A 450 -2.93 16.08 4.85
CA ILE A 450 -3.20 17.47 5.27
C ILE A 450 -4.22 18.13 4.34
N GLU A 451 -4.07 17.98 3.02
CA GLU A 451 -4.99 18.53 2.02
C GLU A 451 -6.41 17.95 2.16
N TRP A 452 -6.53 16.64 2.40
CA TRP A 452 -7.83 16.02 2.64
C TRP A 452 -8.47 16.42 3.97
N ALA A 453 -7.67 16.60 5.03
CA ALA A 453 -8.19 17.07 6.31
C ALA A 453 -8.84 18.45 6.17
N GLU A 454 -8.20 19.36 5.44
CA GLU A 454 -8.73 20.70 5.15
C GLU A 454 -10.07 20.62 4.39
N ARG A 455 -10.13 19.85 3.29
CA ARG A 455 -11.37 19.67 2.52
C ARG A 455 -12.52 19.06 3.33
N LEU A 456 -12.23 18.08 4.20
CA LEU A 456 -13.24 17.44 5.04
C LEU A 456 -13.77 18.40 6.12
N GLU A 457 -12.89 19.18 6.75
CA GLU A 457 -13.29 20.22 7.72
C GLU A 457 -14.18 21.29 7.05
N GLU A 458 -13.80 21.75 5.85
CA GLU A 458 -14.59 22.74 5.09
C GLU A 458 -16.00 22.25 4.74
N ALA A 459 -16.16 20.96 4.46
CA ALA A 459 -17.45 20.31 4.22
C ALA A 459 -18.30 20.09 5.49
N GLY A 460 -17.76 20.39 6.68
CA GLY A 460 -18.46 20.21 7.96
C GLY A 460 -18.23 18.87 8.65
N CYS A 461 -17.28 18.05 8.18
CA CYS A 461 -16.87 16.85 8.92
C CYS A 461 -16.13 17.23 10.21
N THR A 462 -16.35 16.48 11.28
CA THR A 462 -15.50 16.55 12.48
C THR A 462 -14.22 15.76 12.24
N VAL A 463 -13.11 16.45 11.99
CA VAL A 463 -11.79 15.81 11.84
C VAL A 463 -11.09 15.73 13.19
N ILE A 464 -10.66 14.53 13.56
CA ILE A 464 -9.95 14.25 14.82
C ILE A 464 -8.57 13.69 14.49
N TYR A 465 -7.54 14.21 15.14
CA TYR A 465 -6.18 13.70 15.00
C TYR A 465 -5.86 12.69 16.11
N GLY A 466 -4.97 11.73 15.81
CA GLY A 466 -4.55 10.72 16.79
C GLY A 466 -3.92 11.34 18.05
N SER A 467 -4.06 10.67 19.18
CA SER A 467 -3.46 11.10 20.45
C SER A 467 -1.93 11.11 20.40
N GLU A 468 -1.32 12.03 21.16
CA GLU A 468 0.14 12.17 21.30
C GLU A 468 0.80 10.82 21.68
N GLY A 469 1.92 10.47 21.02
CA GLY A 469 2.64 9.22 21.28
C GLY A 469 2.05 7.93 20.69
N PHE A 470 0.84 7.96 20.11
CA PHE A 470 0.20 6.77 19.51
C PHE A 470 -0.28 7.01 18.10
N LYS A 471 0.13 6.16 17.15
CA LYS A 471 -0.36 6.26 15.76
C LYS A 471 -1.63 5.46 15.58
N CYS A 472 -2.67 6.07 15.00
CA CYS A 472 -3.88 5.32 14.67
C CYS A 472 -3.69 4.60 13.33
N HIS A 473 -3.78 3.28 13.36
CA HIS A 473 -3.58 2.42 12.19
C HIS A 473 -4.67 1.34 12.07
N SER A 474 -5.73 1.43 12.88
CA SER A 474 -6.97 0.67 12.68
C SER A 474 -7.62 1.02 11.34
N LYS A 475 -8.35 0.07 10.75
CA LYS A 475 -9.18 0.30 9.57
C LYS A 475 -10.60 -0.09 9.87
N ILE A 476 -11.31 0.87 10.43
CA ILE A 476 -12.68 0.71 10.87
C ILE A 476 -13.53 1.86 10.37
N CYS A 477 -14.72 1.54 9.90
CA CYS A 477 -15.79 2.48 9.63
C CYS A 477 -17.07 1.99 10.29
N GLN A 478 -17.88 2.89 10.82
CA GLN A 478 -19.20 2.60 11.35
C GLN A 478 -20.22 3.56 10.75
N ILE A 479 -21.28 2.98 10.19
CA ILE A 479 -22.44 3.69 9.67
C ILE A 479 -23.60 3.41 10.62
N THR A 480 -24.24 4.47 11.14
CA THR A 480 -25.38 4.34 12.05
C THR A 480 -26.65 4.82 11.37
N TYR A 481 -27.65 3.95 11.36
CA TYR A 481 -28.98 4.21 10.85
C TYR A 481 -29.98 4.31 11.99
N ARG A 482 -31.03 5.11 11.80
CA ARG A 482 -32.14 5.27 12.74
C ARG A 482 -33.46 5.03 12.04
N GLU A 483 -34.19 4.03 12.52
CA GLU A 483 -35.57 3.73 12.11
C GLU A 483 -36.48 3.88 13.32
N GLY A 484 -37.20 5.00 13.39
CA GLY A 484 -37.94 5.39 14.59
C GLY A 484 -37.01 5.57 15.79
N MET A 485 -37.14 4.70 16.80
CA MET A 485 -36.29 4.68 18.00
C MET A 485 -35.16 3.63 17.95
N ALA A 486 -35.18 2.74 16.95
CA ALA A 486 -34.17 1.69 16.81
C ALA A 486 -32.93 2.24 16.11
N LEU A 487 -31.75 1.85 16.61
CA LEU A 487 -30.46 2.15 15.99
C LEU A 487 -29.85 0.86 15.43
N THR A 488 -29.57 0.86 14.14
CA THR A 488 -28.85 -0.23 13.46
C THR A 488 -27.48 0.28 13.04
N ARG A 489 -26.45 -0.55 13.23
CA ARG A 489 -25.07 -0.19 12.92
C ARG A 489 -24.49 -1.18 11.93
N ILE A 490 -23.92 -0.66 10.84
CA ILE A 490 -23.05 -1.43 9.97
C ILE A 490 -21.61 -1.05 10.32
N THR A 491 -20.78 -2.05 10.56
CA THR A 491 -19.36 -1.87 10.88
C THR A 491 -18.52 -2.53 9.79
N LEU A 492 -17.61 -1.75 9.21
CA LEU A 492 -16.67 -2.15 8.18
C LEU A 492 -15.29 -2.28 8.84
N LEU A 493 -14.65 -3.44 8.69
CA LEU A 493 -13.40 -3.79 9.36
C LEU A 493 -12.42 -4.34 8.32
N GLY A 494 -11.30 -3.65 8.13
CA GLY A 494 -10.28 -3.99 7.13
C GLY A 494 -8.98 -4.50 7.74
N THR A 495 -8.31 -5.44 7.06
CA THR A 495 -6.88 -5.72 7.33
C THR A 495 -5.97 -4.67 6.68
N GLY A 496 -6.44 -4.06 5.59
CA GLY A 496 -5.78 -3.02 4.79
C GLY A 496 -6.48 -1.67 4.82
N ASN A 497 -5.81 -0.64 4.30
CA ASN A 497 -6.33 0.74 4.19
C ASN A 497 -7.53 0.82 3.23
N PHE A 498 -8.41 1.80 3.46
CA PHE A 498 -9.47 2.17 2.51
C PHE A 498 -8.92 2.97 1.31
N ASN A 499 -8.04 2.35 0.51
CA ASN A 499 -7.39 3.00 -0.63
C ASN A 499 -7.53 2.13 -1.89
N GLU A 500 -8.24 2.68 -2.89
CA GLU A 500 -8.58 2.01 -4.15
C GLU A 500 -7.36 1.55 -4.95
N LYS A 501 -6.24 2.29 -4.87
CA LYS A 501 -5.01 1.94 -5.59
C LYS A 501 -4.33 0.74 -4.95
N THR A 502 -4.14 0.77 -3.63
CA THR A 502 -3.51 -0.35 -2.91
C THR A 502 -4.37 -1.60 -2.92
N ALA A 503 -5.70 -1.46 -2.96
CA ALA A 503 -6.62 -2.58 -3.07
C ALA A 503 -6.46 -3.39 -4.37
N ARG A 504 -5.71 -2.89 -5.38
CA ARG A 504 -5.38 -3.66 -6.59
C ARG A 504 -4.04 -4.40 -6.53
N LEU A 505 -3.24 -4.10 -5.51
CA LEU A 505 -1.87 -4.61 -5.37
C LEU A 505 -1.71 -5.49 -4.11
N TYR A 506 -2.49 -5.22 -3.06
CA TYR A 506 -2.32 -5.79 -1.74
C TYR A 506 -3.39 -6.85 -1.48
N SER A 507 -2.99 -8.00 -0.93
CA SER A 507 -3.96 -9.01 -0.48
C SER A 507 -4.54 -8.61 0.88
N ASP A 508 -5.83 -8.27 0.92
CA ASP A 508 -6.48 -7.74 2.12
C ASP A 508 -7.94 -8.18 2.21
N PHE A 509 -8.43 -8.35 3.43
CA PHE A 509 -9.84 -8.61 3.70
C PHE A 509 -10.57 -7.35 4.16
N MET A 510 -11.84 -7.25 3.79
CA MET A 510 -12.78 -6.27 4.32
C MET A 510 -14.06 -6.98 4.76
N LEU A 511 -14.28 -7.05 6.07
CA LEU A 511 -15.50 -7.56 6.67
C LEU A 511 -16.53 -6.44 6.81
N MET A 512 -17.74 -6.68 6.33
CA MET A 512 -18.91 -5.83 6.56
C MET A 512 -19.91 -6.60 7.41
N THR A 513 -20.28 -6.06 8.56
CA THR A 513 -21.14 -6.75 9.53
C THR A 513 -22.17 -5.81 10.16
N ALA A 514 -23.38 -6.33 10.35
CA ALA A 514 -24.42 -5.71 11.17
C ALA A 514 -24.50 -6.33 12.59
N HIS A 515 -23.50 -7.12 13.00
CA HIS A 515 -23.52 -7.80 14.29
C HIS A 515 -23.56 -6.79 15.45
N PRO A 516 -24.60 -6.84 16.32
CA PRO A 516 -24.86 -5.78 17.30
C PRO A 516 -23.71 -5.62 18.30
N GLY A 517 -23.11 -6.72 18.75
CA GLY A 517 -21.99 -6.68 19.69
C GLY A 517 -20.69 -6.10 19.10
N ILE A 518 -20.45 -6.28 17.80
CA ILE A 518 -19.29 -5.68 17.12
C ILE A 518 -19.58 -4.19 16.89
N GLY A 519 -20.82 -3.84 16.54
CA GLY A 519 -21.26 -2.45 16.42
C GLY A 519 -21.16 -1.66 17.73
N GLU A 520 -21.47 -2.28 18.87
CA GLU A 520 -21.30 -1.67 20.20
C GLU A 520 -19.82 -1.40 20.52
N ASP A 521 -18.95 -2.39 20.29
CA ASP A 521 -17.51 -2.24 20.48
C ASP A 521 -16.91 -1.18 19.55
N ALA A 522 -17.33 -1.12 18.28
CA ALA A 522 -16.89 -0.11 17.33
C ALA A 522 -17.32 1.30 17.75
N ASN A 523 -18.55 1.46 18.27
CA ASN A 523 -18.98 2.75 18.82
C ASN A 523 -18.19 3.12 20.08
N ALA A 524 -17.89 2.14 20.95
CA ALA A 524 -17.02 2.34 22.10
C ALA A 524 -15.60 2.74 21.67
N PHE A 525 -15.08 2.14 20.60
CA PHE A 525 -13.77 2.42 20.04
C PHE A 525 -13.65 3.89 19.61
N PHE A 526 -14.58 4.37 18.77
CA PHE A 526 -14.57 5.77 18.33
C PHE A 526 -14.74 6.75 19.49
N ARG A 527 -15.61 6.45 20.46
CA ARG A 527 -15.79 7.27 21.66
C ARG A 527 -14.50 7.32 22.49
N ASN A 528 -13.86 6.18 22.71
CA ASN A 528 -12.64 6.08 23.49
C ASN A 528 -11.48 6.84 22.83
N LEU A 529 -11.34 6.73 21.51
CA LEU A 529 -10.37 7.49 20.72
C LEU A 529 -10.59 9.01 20.83
N ALA A 530 -11.84 9.47 20.66
CA ALA A 530 -12.17 10.89 20.81
C ALA A 530 -11.88 11.44 22.21
N LEU A 531 -11.94 10.59 23.24
CA LEU A 531 -11.63 10.94 24.63
C LEU A 531 -10.15 10.73 25.00
N GLY A 532 -9.31 10.21 24.08
CA GLY A 532 -7.92 9.83 24.38
C GLY A 532 -7.79 8.63 25.33
N ASN A 533 -8.84 7.83 25.51
CA ASN A 533 -8.83 6.65 26.37
C ASN A 533 -8.38 5.41 25.59
N LEU A 534 -7.12 4.99 25.76
CA LEU A 534 -6.57 3.81 25.07
C LEU A 534 -6.77 2.48 25.82
N SER A 535 -7.35 2.53 27.03
CA SER A 535 -7.58 1.37 27.89
C SER A 535 -9.06 1.02 28.01
N GLY A 536 -9.78 1.15 26.89
CA GLY A 536 -11.19 0.77 26.82
C GLY A 536 -11.38 -0.75 26.91
N ASP A 537 -12.50 -1.17 27.50
CA ASP A 537 -12.94 -2.56 27.49
C ASP A 537 -13.81 -2.82 26.26
N TYR A 538 -13.55 -3.94 25.58
CA TYR A 538 -14.25 -4.39 24.37
C TYR A 538 -14.59 -5.87 24.52
N ARG A 539 -15.74 -6.29 24.01
CA ARG A 539 -16.22 -7.68 24.16
C ARG A 539 -15.71 -8.61 23.07
N TYR A 540 -15.64 -8.12 21.85
CA TYR A 540 -15.26 -8.84 20.63
C TYR A 540 -13.97 -8.27 20.02
N LEU A 541 -13.78 -6.95 20.02
CA LEU A 541 -12.60 -6.32 19.41
C LEU A 541 -11.36 -6.44 20.30
N GLY A 542 -10.25 -6.92 19.75
CA GLY A 542 -8.91 -6.82 20.35
C GLY A 542 -8.25 -5.51 19.95
N VAL A 543 -8.34 -4.49 20.79
CA VAL A 543 -7.83 -3.14 20.47
C VAL A 543 -6.45 -2.92 21.08
N ALA A 544 -5.44 -2.59 20.27
CA ALA A 544 -4.12 -2.18 20.78
C ALA A 544 -4.17 -0.74 21.35
N PRO A 545 -3.37 -0.42 22.38
CA PRO A 545 -2.33 -1.25 22.98
C PRO A 545 -2.82 -2.21 24.08
N ALA A 546 -4.03 -2.01 24.62
CA ALA A 546 -4.45 -2.68 25.84
C ALA A 546 -4.97 -4.12 25.65
N GLY A 547 -5.71 -4.39 24.58
CA GLY A 547 -6.45 -5.64 24.37
C GLY A 547 -5.88 -6.59 23.32
N LEU A 548 -5.18 -6.08 22.30
CA LEU A 548 -4.69 -6.92 21.17
C LEU A 548 -3.69 -7.99 21.63
N LYS A 549 -2.61 -7.60 22.34
CA LYS A 549 -1.60 -8.56 22.80
C LYS A 549 -2.22 -9.60 23.76
N PRO A 550 -2.99 -9.22 24.79
CA PRO A 550 -3.68 -10.20 25.63
C PRO A 550 -4.57 -11.18 24.87
N LEU A 551 -5.30 -10.72 23.84
CA LEU A 551 -6.15 -11.59 23.01
C LEU A 551 -5.33 -12.74 22.38
N ILE A 552 -4.18 -12.43 21.80
CA ILE A 552 -3.29 -13.43 21.20
C ILE A 552 -2.66 -14.35 22.24
N MET A 553 -2.18 -13.77 23.35
CA MET A 553 -1.56 -14.53 24.43
C MET A 553 -2.55 -15.53 25.06
N ASN A 554 -3.81 -15.14 25.20
CA ASN A 554 -4.88 -16.02 25.70
C ASN A 554 -5.22 -17.14 24.71
N GLY A 555 -5.24 -16.86 23.40
CA GLY A 555 -5.37 -17.90 22.38
C GLY A 555 -4.23 -18.92 22.43
N LEU A 556 -2.98 -18.46 22.59
CA LEU A 556 -1.83 -19.36 22.78
C LEU A 556 -1.93 -20.17 24.08
N ASN A 557 -2.34 -19.55 25.20
CA ASN A 557 -2.55 -20.25 26.46
C ASN A 557 -3.57 -21.39 26.32
N ARG A 558 -4.70 -21.13 25.63
CA ARG A 558 -5.73 -22.13 25.38
C ARG A 558 -5.16 -23.35 24.66
N GLU A 559 -4.38 -23.15 23.59
CA GLU A 559 -3.81 -24.27 22.84
C GLU A 559 -2.68 -24.98 23.62
N ILE A 560 -1.91 -24.25 24.44
CA ILE A 560 -0.94 -24.84 25.38
C ILE A 560 -1.65 -25.77 26.37
N ASP A 561 -2.76 -25.33 26.95
CA ASP A 561 -3.51 -26.13 27.92
C ASP A 561 -4.08 -27.41 27.27
N ARG A 562 -4.57 -27.31 26.03
CA ARG A 562 -4.99 -28.47 25.22
C ARG A 562 -3.86 -29.46 24.98
N ALA A 563 -2.70 -28.98 24.52
CA ALA A 563 -1.54 -29.84 24.27
C ALA A 563 -1.07 -30.55 25.54
N ARG A 564 -1.02 -29.83 26.68
CA ARG A 564 -0.69 -30.41 28.00
C ARG A 564 -1.72 -31.43 28.48
N ALA A 565 -2.98 -31.31 28.07
CA ALA A 565 -4.01 -32.29 28.33
C ALA A 565 -3.97 -33.51 27.37
N GLY A 566 -3.07 -33.51 26.38
CA GLY A 566 -2.99 -34.55 25.35
C GLY A 566 -4.04 -34.41 24.24
N GLU A 567 -4.71 -33.25 24.15
CA GLU A 567 -5.64 -32.93 23.08
C GLU A 567 -4.90 -32.36 21.86
N PRO A 568 -5.40 -32.57 20.62
CA PRO A 568 -4.85 -31.92 19.43
C PRO A 568 -4.90 -30.40 19.57
N ALA A 569 -3.75 -29.74 19.36
CA ALA A 569 -3.60 -28.31 19.52
C ALA A 569 -2.79 -27.73 18.35
N ARG A 570 -3.34 -26.71 17.69
CA ARG A 570 -2.72 -26.06 16.54
C ARG A 570 -3.01 -24.56 16.58
N VAL A 571 -2.05 -23.77 16.10
CA VAL A 571 -2.24 -22.36 15.80
C VAL A 571 -1.75 -22.05 14.40
N PHE A 572 -2.44 -21.14 13.72
CA PHE A 572 -2.01 -20.59 12.44
C PHE A 572 -1.92 -19.07 12.53
N PHE A 573 -0.77 -18.51 12.20
CA PHE A 573 -0.53 -17.07 12.19
C PHE A 573 -0.03 -16.57 10.83
N LYS A 574 -0.83 -15.73 10.17
CA LYS A 574 -0.39 -14.94 9.03
C LYS A 574 -0.18 -13.48 9.45
N MET A 575 0.98 -12.93 9.15
CA MET A 575 1.28 -11.51 9.37
C MET A 575 2.39 -11.02 8.43
N ASN A 576 2.63 -9.71 8.40
CA ASN A 576 3.75 -9.17 7.63
C ASN A 576 5.06 -9.22 8.40
N SER A 577 5.03 -9.12 9.73
CA SER A 577 6.25 -9.14 10.54
C SER A 577 6.02 -9.58 11.99
N LEU A 578 6.97 -10.34 12.53
CA LEU A 578 7.02 -10.76 13.93
C LEU A 578 8.30 -10.24 14.59
N THR A 579 8.16 -9.32 15.56
CA THR A 579 9.29 -8.78 16.33
C THR A 579 8.99 -8.60 17.82
N ASP A 580 7.75 -8.77 18.27
CA ASP A 580 7.40 -8.62 19.69
C ASP A 580 7.99 -9.77 20.50
N ARG A 581 8.88 -9.44 21.46
CA ARG A 581 9.63 -10.45 22.21
C ARG A 581 8.74 -11.33 23.08
N GLU A 582 7.69 -10.77 23.68
CA GLU A 582 6.80 -11.53 24.57
C GLU A 582 5.96 -12.53 23.78
N VAL A 583 5.52 -12.15 22.58
CA VAL A 583 4.78 -13.04 21.67
C VAL A 583 5.70 -14.15 21.13
N ILE A 584 6.95 -13.81 20.76
CA ILE A 584 7.97 -14.77 20.33
C ILE A 584 8.22 -15.83 21.41
N ASP A 585 8.45 -15.39 22.65
CA ASP A 585 8.70 -16.29 23.78
C ASP A 585 7.47 -17.18 24.06
N LYS A 586 6.26 -16.64 23.88
CA LYS A 586 5.02 -17.40 24.05
C LYS A 586 4.80 -18.45 22.97
N ILE A 587 5.18 -18.15 21.73
CA ILE A 587 5.16 -19.13 20.63
C ILE A 587 6.16 -20.26 20.92
N ALA A 588 7.35 -19.94 21.43
CA ALA A 588 8.32 -20.94 21.85
C ALA A 588 7.79 -21.81 23.01
N GLU A 589 7.08 -21.23 23.98
CA GLU A 589 6.38 -22.00 25.03
C GLU A 589 5.31 -22.94 24.44
N ALA A 590 4.52 -22.46 23.48
CA ALA A 590 3.52 -23.26 22.79
C ALA A 590 4.15 -24.47 22.07
N SER A 591 5.23 -24.22 21.32
CA SER A 591 5.99 -25.29 20.69
C SER A 591 6.50 -26.31 21.71
N GLN A 592 7.06 -25.87 22.84
CA GLN A 592 7.56 -26.77 23.90
C GLN A 592 6.46 -27.59 24.56
N ALA A 593 5.23 -27.07 24.60
CA ALA A 593 4.07 -27.79 25.12
C ALA A 593 3.52 -28.84 24.14
N GLY A 594 3.99 -28.87 22.89
CA GLY A 594 3.51 -29.78 21.84
C GLY A 594 2.46 -29.18 20.90
N VAL A 595 2.24 -27.85 20.94
CA VAL A 595 1.34 -27.16 20.00
C VAL A 595 2.03 -27.07 18.64
N GLU A 596 1.32 -27.44 17.57
CA GLU A 596 1.75 -27.23 16.19
C GLU A 596 1.52 -25.77 15.78
N VAL A 597 2.58 -25.07 15.38
CA VAL A 597 2.55 -23.63 15.06
C VAL A 597 2.89 -23.44 13.59
N GLU A 598 1.88 -23.15 12.77
CA GLU A 598 2.06 -22.80 11.35
C GLU A 598 2.04 -21.28 11.19
N MET A 599 3.01 -20.73 10.45
CA MET A 599 3.10 -19.28 10.24
C MET A 599 3.39 -18.92 8.80
N ILE A 600 2.76 -17.84 8.33
CA ILE A 600 3.07 -17.21 7.05
C ILE A 600 3.49 -15.76 7.32
N ILE A 601 4.79 -15.50 7.16
CA ILE A 601 5.41 -14.20 7.39
C ILE A 601 6.12 -13.76 6.13
N ARG A 602 5.54 -12.79 5.40
CA ARG A 602 6.17 -12.30 4.18
C ARG A 602 7.44 -11.48 4.44
N GLY A 603 7.47 -10.67 5.50
CA GLY A 603 8.55 -9.75 5.82
C GLY A 603 9.51 -10.28 6.90
N ILE A 604 9.58 -9.57 8.03
CA ILE A 604 10.54 -9.83 9.11
C ILE A 604 10.04 -10.95 10.03
N SER A 605 10.86 -11.96 10.27
CA SER A 605 10.72 -12.84 11.44
C SER A 605 11.95 -12.72 12.34
N CYS A 606 11.75 -12.33 13.60
CA CYS A 606 12.78 -12.41 14.63
C CYS A 606 12.81 -13.77 15.35
N LEU A 607 11.89 -14.69 15.04
CA LEU A 607 11.83 -16.06 15.57
C LEU A 607 12.53 -17.01 14.58
N LEU A 608 13.31 -17.96 15.10
CA LEU A 608 13.89 -19.07 14.35
C LEU A 608 13.10 -20.36 14.62
N PRO A 609 12.59 -21.04 13.58
CA PRO A 609 11.92 -22.34 13.71
C PRO A 609 12.93 -23.48 13.87
N GLY A 610 12.46 -24.65 14.31
CA GLY A 610 13.25 -25.89 14.29
C GLY A 610 14.41 -25.94 15.28
N ILE A 611 14.40 -25.13 16.35
CA ILE A 611 15.42 -25.15 17.40
C ILE A 611 15.04 -26.20 18.44
N ALA A 612 15.91 -27.18 18.64
CA ALA A 612 15.67 -28.32 19.53
C ALA A 612 15.27 -27.90 20.95
N GLY A 613 14.19 -28.49 21.48
CA GLY A 613 13.64 -28.16 22.80
C GLY A 613 13.09 -26.74 22.96
N LYS A 614 12.92 -25.98 21.86
CA LYS A 614 12.45 -24.59 21.88
C LYS A 614 11.35 -24.31 20.85
N THR A 615 11.62 -24.58 19.58
CA THR A 615 10.75 -24.20 18.44
C THR A 615 10.61 -25.32 17.42
N GLU A 616 10.77 -26.59 17.84
CA GLU A 616 10.68 -27.79 16.97
C GLU A 616 9.34 -27.94 16.25
N ASN A 617 8.25 -27.43 16.84
CA ASN A 617 6.90 -27.50 16.28
C ASN A 617 6.49 -26.20 15.59
N VAL A 618 7.45 -25.30 15.32
CA VAL A 618 7.21 -24.03 14.62
C VAL A 618 7.64 -24.15 13.17
N HIS A 619 6.73 -23.87 12.25
CA HIS A 619 6.95 -23.85 10.82
C HIS A 619 6.64 -22.46 10.26
N ILE A 620 7.60 -21.83 9.61
CA ILE A 620 7.45 -20.46 9.11
C ILE A 620 7.70 -20.45 7.61
N ARG A 621 6.69 -20.01 6.86
CA ARG A 621 6.74 -19.81 5.41
C ARG A 621 6.69 -18.33 5.05
N SER A 622 7.16 -17.99 3.86
CA SER A 622 7.08 -16.67 3.26
C SER A 622 6.62 -16.80 1.82
N ILE A 623 5.69 -15.94 1.40
CA ILE A 623 5.22 -15.87 0.02
C ILE A 623 5.46 -14.44 -0.46
N VAL A 624 6.24 -14.33 -1.52
CA VAL A 624 6.51 -13.08 -2.27
C VAL A 624 6.21 -13.41 -3.74
N GLY A 625 5.46 -12.54 -4.40
CA GLY A 625 5.02 -12.77 -5.77
C GLY A 625 4.36 -11.53 -6.36
N ARG A 626 3.49 -11.72 -7.34
CA ARG A 626 2.79 -10.66 -8.06
C ARG A 626 2.06 -9.68 -7.15
N PHE A 627 1.35 -10.20 -6.15
CA PHE A 627 0.61 -9.39 -5.18
C PHE A 627 1.36 -9.30 -3.86
N LEU A 628 1.24 -8.15 -3.20
CA LEU A 628 1.84 -7.92 -1.90
C LEU A 628 0.96 -8.55 -0.82
N GLU A 629 1.45 -9.64 -0.22
CA GLU A 629 0.74 -10.31 0.87
C GLU A 629 0.58 -9.37 2.07
N HIS A 630 -0.64 -8.95 2.42
CA HIS A 630 -0.82 -7.90 3.44
C HIS A 630 -1.79 -8.27 4.58
N ALA A 631 -2.74 -9.18 4.32
CA ALA A 631 -3.71 -9.63 5.31
C ALA A 631 -3.04 -10.21 6.57
N ARG A 632 -3.63 -9.97 7.74
CA ARG A 632 -3.24 -10.63 8.99
C ARG A 632 -4.36 -11.51 9.50
N VAL A 633 -4.02 -12.75 9.79
CA VAL A 633 -4.94 -13.80 10.26
C VAL A 633 -4.34 -14.45 11.49
N TYR A 634 -5.11 -14.53 12.57
CA TYR A 634 -4.74 -15.25 13.78
C TYR A 634 -5.79 -16.31 14.07
N SER A 635 -5.42 -17.58 13.93
CA SER A 635 -6.30 -18.71 14.07
C SER A 635 -5.82 -19.68 15.13
N PHE A 636 -6.76 -20.24 15.90
CA PHE A 636 -6.52 -21.16 17.00
C PHE A 636 -7.42 -22.40 16.87
N GLY A 637 -6.91 -23.55 17.30
CA GLY A 637 -7.58 -24.84 17.24
C GLY A 637 -7.33 -25.58 15.92
N VAL A 638 -7.36 -26.92 15.97
CA VAL A 638 -7.11 -27.77 14.79
C VAL A 638 -8.13 -27.53 13.67
N ASP A 639 -9.39 -27.33 14.03
CA ASP A 639 -10.47 -27.01 13.10
C ASP A 639 -10.57 -25.50 12.80
N ASN A 640 -9.59 -24.70 13.25
CA ASN A 640 -9.60 -23.24 13.15
C ASN A 640 -10.90 -22.65 13.70
N ASP A 641 -11.28 -23.07 14.91
CA ASP A 641 -12.57 -22.74 15.52
C ASP A 641 -12.65 -21.28 15.99
N ILE A 642 -11.50 -20.64 16.17
CA ILE A 642 -11.38 -19.21 16.42
C ILE A 642 -10.50 -18.59 15.33
N VAL A 643 -11.08 -17.68 14.53
CA VAL A 643 -10.35 -16.93 13.50
C VAL A 643 -10.52 -15.44 13.73
N TYR A 644 -9.40 -14.72 13.85
CA TYR A 644 -9.34 -13.27 13.88
C TYR A 644 -8.68 -12.73 12.62
N LEU A 645 -9.24 -11.65 12.09
CA LEU A 645 -8.57 -10.78 11.13
C LEU A 645 -8.06 -9.54 11.87
N SER A 646 -6.98 -8.92 11.38
CA SER A 646 -6.39 -7.77 12.07
C SER A 646 -5.71 -6.76 11.15
N SER A 647 -5.67 -5.51 11.60
CA SER A 647 -4.85 -4.45 11.02
C SER A 647 -3.39 -4.47 11.50
N ALA A 648 -3.10 -5.20 12.58
CA ALA A 648 -1.80 -5.24 13.24
C ALA A 648 -1.00 -6.50 12.92
N ASP A 649 0.31 -6.29 12.82
CA ASP A 649 1.34 -7.33 12.94
C ASP A 649 1.76 -7.53 14.40
N MET A 650 2.50 -8.60 14.71
CA MET A 650 3.07 -8.82 16.05
C MET A 650 4.44 -8.14 16.18
N MET A 651 4.46 -6.82 16.03
CA MET A 651 5.61 -5.97 16.33
C MET A 651 5.32 -5.11 17.56
N THR A 652 6.33 -4.84 18.39
CA THR A 652 6.21 -3.98 19.60
C THR A 652 5.52 -2.64 19.31
N ARG A 653 5.83 -2.01 18.17
CA ARG A 653 5.17 -0.75 17.79
C ARG A 653 3.67 -0.91 17.51
N ASN A 654 3.22 -2.05 16.99
CA ASN A 654 1.82 -2.31 16.69
C ASN A 654 1.04 -2.73 17.94
N THR A 655 1.68 -3.49 18.83
CA THR A 655 1.07 -3.98 20.07
C THR A 655 1.08 -2.95 21.20
N GLU A 656 2.02 -1.99 21.22
CA GLU A 656 2.22 -1.08 22.36
C GLU A 656 2.17 0.41 22.02
N HIS A 657 2.43 0.80 20.76
CA HIS A 657 2.57 2.22 20.37
C HIS A 657 1.62 2.65 19.24
N ARG A 658 0.64 1.80 18.92
CA ARG A 658 -0.39 2.08 17.90
C ARG A 658 -1.76 1.70 18.40
N VAL A 659 -2.75 2.37 17.83
CA VAL A 659 -4.14 1.96 17.95
C VAL A 659 -4.48 1.11 16.73
N GLU A 660 -4.66 -0.18 16.99
CA GLU A 660 -4.90 -1.22 15.99
C GLU A 660 -6.05 -2.10 16.46
N ILE A 661 -6.64 -2.88 15.55
CA ILE A 661 -7.78 -3.75 15.87
C ILE A 661 -7.56 -5.17 15.35
N ALA A 662 -7.98 -6.14 16.16
CA ALA A 662 -8.29 -7.50 15.72
C ALA A 662 -9.77 -7.79 15.98
N TYR A 663 -10.41 -8.54 15.10
CA TYR A 663 -11.84 -8.81 15.15
C TYR A 663 -12.15 -10.24 14.71
N PRO A 664 -13.10 -10.92 15.39
CA PRO A 664 -13.42 -12.30 15.09
C PRO A 664 -14.26 -12.42 13.82
N VAL A 665 -14.07 -13.51 13.08
CA VAL A 665 -14.94 -13.89 11.96
C VAL A 665 -15.99 -14.89 12.47
N LEU A 666 -17.16 -14.35 12.83
CA LEU A 666 -18.22 -15.11 13.49
C LEU A 666 -19.06 -15.92 12.49
N ASP A 667 -19.41 -15.31 11.35
CA ASP A 667 -20.16 -15.96 10.28
C ASP A 667 -19.40 -17.15 9.70
N ALA A 668 -20.11 -18.28 9.54
CA ALA A 668 -19.51 -19.54 9.12
C ALA A 668 -19.00 -19.49 7.67
N THR A 669 -19.73 -18.82 6.77
CA THR A 669 -19.35 -18.68 5.36
C THR A 669 -18.10 -17.83 5.22
N CYS A 670 -18.07 -16.68 5.91
CA CYS A 670 -16.89 -15.82 5.94
C CYS A 670 -15.68 -16.56 6.53
N ARG A 671 -15.88 -17.35 7.60
CA ARG A 671 -14.80 -18.13 8.21
C ARG A 671 -14.26 -19.20 7.26
N GLU A 672 -15.12 -19.92 6.55
CA GLU A 672 -14.71 -20.91 5.54
C GLU A 672 -13.92 -20.27 4.38
N MET A 673 -14.28 -19.05 3.96
CA MET A 673 -13.51 -18.30 2.96
C MET A 673 -12.09 -17.98 3.46
N VAL A 674 -11.94 -17.54 4.71
CA VAL A 674 -10.62 -17.29 5.31
C VAL A 674 -9.82 -18.58 5.47
N GLN A 675 -10.45 -19.67 5.91
CA GLN A 675 -9.82 -20.98 6.04
C GLN A 675 -9.35 -21.53 4.67
N SER A 676 -10.17 -21.39 3.63
CA SER A 676 -9.80 -21.76 2.25
C SER A 676 -8.59 -20.97 1.76
N TYR A 677 -8.54 -19.68 2.09
CA TYR A 677 -7.37 -18.84 1.80
C TYR A 677 -6.12 -19.33 2.55
N MET A 678 -6.23 -19.60 3.85
CA MET A 678 -5.13 -20.15 4.65
C MET A 678 -4.57 -21.44 4.04
N HIS A 679 -5.47 -22.36 3.68
CA HIS A 679 -5.09 -23.63 3.07
C HIS A 679 -4.37 -23.44 1.74
N ALA A 680 -4.91 -22.62 0.84
CA ALA A 680 -4.24 -22.31 -0.44
C ALA A 680 -2.82 -21.75 -0.24
N GLN A 681 -2.59 -20.91 0.77
CA GLN A 681 -1.24 -20.41 1.04
C GLN A 681 -0.30 -21.47 1.62
N LEU A 682 -0.81 -22.40 2.42
CA LEU A 682 -0.03 -23.54 2.93
C LEU A 682 0.23 -24.62 1.86
N GLU A 683 -0.53 -24.64 0.77
CA GLU A 683 -0.28 -25.53 -0.37
C GLU A 683 0.67 -24.93 -1.40
N ASP A 684 1.00 -23.64 -1.30
CA ASP A 684 1.90 -22.97 -2.23
C ASP A 684 3.26 -23.66 -2.25
N ASN A 685 3.64 -24.17 -3.43
CA ASN A 685 4.91 -24.81 -3.69
C ASN A 685 5.70 -24.07 -4.79
N VAL A 686 5.20 -22.92 -5.27
CA VAL A 686 5.82 -22.11 -6.33
C VAL A 686 6.58 -20.92 -5.77
N LYS A 687 5.88 -20.08 -5.03
CA LYS A 687 6.40 -18.83 -4.49
C LYS A 687 6.78 -18.96 -3.03
N ALA A 688 6.29 -19.98 -2.34
CA ALA A 688 6.63 -20.20 -0.95
C ALA A 688 8.12 -20.49 -0.73
N ARG A 689 8.63 -19.94 0.37
CA ARG A 689 9.93 -20.24 0.98
C ARG A 689 9.72 -20.66 2.43
N GLU A 690 10.52 -21.60 2.92
CA GLU A 690 10.55 -21.99 4.33
C GLU A 690 11.76 -21.37 5.04
N LEU A 691 11.57 -20.92 6.27
CA LEU A 691 12.62 -20.37 7.11
C LEU A 691 13.40 -21.51 7.79
N SER A 692 14.70 -21.56 7.60
CA SER A 692 15.58 -22.52 8.27
C SER A 692 15.88 -22.09 9.72
N ASN A 693 16.41 -23.04 10.51
CA ASN A 693 16.89 -22.78 11.86
C ASN A 693 18.14 -21.86 11.93
N THR A 694 18.79 -21.57 10.80
CA THR A 694 19.88 -20.59 10.68
C THR A 694 19.40 -19.22 10.19
N GLY A 695 18.09 -19.11 9.91
CA GLY A 695 17.43 -17.89 9.46
C GLY A 695 17.52 -17.64 7.96
N THR A 696 18.06 -18.57 7.18
CA THR A 696 18.01 -18.53 5.70
C THR A 696 16.64 -18.96 5.19
N TRP A 697 16.31 -18.55 3.97
CA TRP A 697 15.03 -18.91 3.32
C TRP A 697 15.30 -19.87 2.17
N GLU A 698 14.58 -20.98 2.15
CA GLU A 698 14.79 -22.06 1.19
C GLU A 698 13.52 -22.32 0.39
N LYS A 699 13.66 -22.70 -0.88
CA LYS A 699 12.49 -23.07 -1.70
C LYS A 699 11.84 -24.32 -1.12
N ILE A 700 10.51 -24.34 -1.07
CA ILE A 700 9.79 -25.55 -0.70
C ILE A 700 10.06 -26.61 -1.79
N GLY A 701 10.61 -27.75 -1.38
CA GLY A 701 10.88 -28.85 -2.29
C GLY A 701 9.59 -29.40 -2.88
N ARG A 702 9.58 -29.65 -4.20
CA ARG A 702 8.50 -30.39 -4.86
C ARG A 702 8.95 -31.82 -5.11
N SER A 703 8.08 -32.79 -4.84
CA SER A 703 8.26 -34.13 -5.38
C SER A 703 8.10 -34.09 -6.91
N GLU A 704 8.71 -35.05 -7.62
CA GLU A 704 8.65 -35.11 -9.09
C GLU A 704 7.20 -35.19 -9.63
N ASP A 705 6.29 -35.78 -8.85
CA ASP A 705 4.87 -35.94 -9.21
C ASP A 705 3.96 -34.77 -8.77
N ALA A 706 4.47 -33.82 -7.96
CA ALA A 706 3.64 -32.72 -7.45
C ALA A 706 3.43 -31.62 -8.51
N MET A 707 2.16 -31.32 -8.81
CA MET A 707 1.83 -30.21 -9.71
C MET A 707 2.23 -28.86 -9.10
N PRO A 708 2.67 -27.89 -9.92
CA PRO A 708 2.94 -26.53 -9.48
C PRO A 708 1.65 -25.88 -8.96
N PHE A 709 1.68 -25.39 -7.73
CA PHE A 709 0.59 -24.64 -7.11
C PHE A 709 1.08 -23.27 -6.66
N ASN A 710 0.59 -22.21 -7.32
CA ASN A 710 0.80 -20.82 -6.95
C ASN A 710 -0.51 -20.28 -6.37
N SER A 711 -0.49 -19.95 -5.09
CA SER A 711 -1.66 -19.52 -4.33
C SER A 711 -2.30 -18.24 -4.90
N GLN A 712 -1.49 -17.27 -5.33
CA GLN A 712 -2.00 -16.00 -5.85
C GLN A 712 -2.70 -16.18 -7.20
N GLU A 713 -2.13 -16.98 -8.10
CA GLU A 713 -2.75 -17.30 -9.40
C GLU A 713 -3.99 -18.18 -9.23
N TYR A 714 -3.98 -19.11 -8.27
CA TYR A 714 -5.15 -19.89 -7.92
C TYR A 714 -6.30 -19.00 -7.44
N LEU A 715 -6.05 -18.11 -6.47
CA LEU A 715 -7.05 -17.20 -5.92
C LEU A 715 -7.61 -16.25 -6.97
N LEU A 716 -6.75 -15.78 -7.89
CA LEU A 716 -7.17 -14.97 -9.02
C LEU A 716 -8.15 -15.74 -9.92
N LYS A 717 -7.78 -16.94 -10.39
CA LYS A 717 -8.65 -17.78 -11.22
C LYS A 717 -9.95 -18.13 -10.51
N HIS A 718 -9.87 -18.42 -9.21
CA HIS A 718 -11.02 -18.77 -8.39
C HIS A 718 -12.03 -17.62 -8.27
N ALA A 719 -11.56 -16.37 -8.16
CA ALA A 719 -12.43 -15.19 -8.16
C ALA A 719 -13.22 -15.05 -9.48
N TYR A 720 -12.56 -15.26 -10.64
CA TYR A 720 -13.25 -15.28 -11.93
C TYR A 720 -14.28 -16.41 -12.02
N ALA A 721 -13.92 -17.62 -11.58
CA ALA A 721 -14.83 -18.77 -11.61
C ALA A 721 -16.07 -18.53 -10.72
N ARG A 722 -15.89 -17.97 -9.52
CA ARG A 722 -17.00 -17.62 -8.63
C ARG A 722 -17.91 -16.56 -9.22
N ALA A 723 -17.35 -15.51 -9.83
CA ALA A 723 -18.13 -14.46 -10.48
C ALA A 723 -18.95 -15.01 -11.66
N ALA A 724 -18.35 -15.88 -12.49
CA ALA A 724 -19.05 -16.53 -13.59
C ALA A 724 -20.20 -17.43 -13.10
N ALA A 725 -19.94 -18.27 -12.09
CA ALA A 725 -20.96 -19.14 -11.50
C ALA A 725 -22.13 -18.34 -10.89
N ALA A 726 -21.84 -17.23 -10.22
CA ALA A 726 -22.87 -16.34 -9.68
C ALA A 726 -23.72 -15.69 -10.79
N ALA A 727 -23.10 -15.26 -11.89
CA ALA A 727 -23.82 -14.70 -13.04
C ALA A 727 -24.71 -15.73 -13.73
N GLU A 728 -24.24 -16.98 -13.90
CA GLU A 728 -25.05 -18.08 -14.44
C GLU A 728 -26.24 -18.41 -13.54
N GLN A 729 -26.03 -18.44 -12.22
CA GLN A 729 -27.08 -18.70 -11.26
C GLN A 729 -28.15 -17.61 -11.30
N LYS A 730 -27.74 -16.33 -11.32
CA LYS A 730 -28.66 -15.20 -11.45
C LYS A 730 -29.48 -15.27 -12.75
N HIS A 731 -28.83 -15.59 -13.88
CA HIS A 731 -29.53 -15.75 -15.16
C HIS A 731 -30.51 -16.94 -15.16
N LYS A 732 -30.20 -18.03 -14.44
CA LYS A 732 -31.16 -19.15 -14.24
C LYS A 732 -32.34 -18.73 -13.38
N GLU A 733 -32.10 -17.97 -12.31
CA GLU A 733 -33.15 -17.44 -11.42
C GLU A 733 -34.05 -16.44 -12.15
N GLU A 734 -33.49 -15.53 -12.94
CA GLU A 734 -34.24 -14.59 -13.78
C GLU A 734 -35.11 -15.33 -14.81
N LYS A 735 -34.58 -16.37 -15.47
CA LYS A 735 -35.36 -17.23 -16.38
C LYS A 735 -36.44 -18.07 -15.69
N GLN A 736 -36.28 -18.38 -14.40
CA GLN A 736 -37.29 -19.08 -13.60
C GLN A 736 -38.32 -18.12 -13.00
N ALA A 737 -37.95 -16.86 -12.79
CA ALA A 737 -38.78 -15.79 -12.26
C ALA A 737 -39.57 -15.04 -13.35
N GLU A 738 -39.22 -15.19 -14.62
CA GLU A 738 -40.11 -14.85 -15.72
C GLU A 738 -41.44 -15.59 -15.50
N PRO A 739 -42.58 -14.88 -15.36
CA PRO A 739 -43.85 -15.54 -15.15
C PRO A 739 -44.07 -16.48 -16.34
N GLN A 740 -44.18 -17.78 -16.05
CA GLN A 740 -44.88 -18.68 -16.95
C GLN A 740 -46.28 -18.09 -17.08
N VAL A 741 -46.51 -17.29 -18.12
CA VAL A 741 -47.85 -17.08 -18.63
C VAL A 741 -48.28 -18.46 -19.10
N ALA A 742 -48.82 -19.24 -18.17
CA ALA A 742 -49.70 -20.33 -18.51
C ALA A 742 -50.92 -19.66 -19.15
N GLU A 743 -50.81 -19.31 -20.44
CA GLU A 743 -51.97 -19.14 -21.28
C GLU A 743 -52.74 -20.44 -21.14
N SER A 744 -53.81 -20.42 -20.34
CA SER A 744 -54.68 -21.58 -20.28
C SER A 744 -55.14 -21.83 -21.72
N GLN A 745 -55.24 -23.10 -22.12
CA GLN A 745 -55.69 -23.43 -23.48
C GLN A 745 -57.10 -22.86 -23.75
N GLU A 746 -57.85 -22.56 -22.70
CA GLU A 746 -59.11 -21.81 -22.73
C GLU A 746 -58.91 -20.32 -23.07
N ASP A 747 -57.91 -19.63 -22.52
CA ASP A 747 -57.59 -18.23 -22.85
C ASP A 747 -57.09 -18.08 -24.29
N TYR A 748 -56.27 -19.04 -24.77
CA TYR A 748 -55.81 -19.06 -26.16
C TYR A 748 -56.97 -19.30 -27.14
N GLU A 749 -57.85 -20.27 -26.87
CA GLU A 749 -59.02 -20.52 -27.71
C GLU A 749 -60.06 -19.39 -27.62
N ALA A 750 -60.20 -18.72 -26.47
CA ALA A 750 -61.05 -17.54 -26.32
C ALA A 750 -60.51 -16.35 -27.13
N ALA A 751 -59.20 -16.07 -27.05
CA ALA A 751 -58.57 -15.03 -27.84
C ALA A 751 -58.67 -15.31 -29.36
N LYS A 752 -58.50 -16.57 -29.76
CA LYS A 752 -58.66 -17.03 -31.15
C LYS A 752 -60.11 -16.94 -31.62
N ALA A 753 -61.08 -17.22 -30.76
CA ALA A 753 -62.50 -17.05 -31.07
C ALA A 753 -62.87 -15.57 -31.25
N VAL A 754 -62.33 -14.68 -30.41
CA VAL A 754 -62.51 -13.22 -30.54
C VAL A 754 -61.88 -12.69 -31.83
N LEU A 755 -60.66 -13.12 -32.15
CA LEU A 755 -59.99 -12.80 -33.42
C LEU A 755 -60.75 -13.34 -34.64
N ALA A 756 -61.29 -14.56 -34.56
CA ALA A 756 -62.11 -15.14 -35.63
C ALA A 756 -63.47 -14.45 -35.77
N ALA A 757 -64.05 -13.93 -34.68
CA ALA A 757 -65.26 -13.13 -34.71
C ALA A 757 -64.99 -11.73 -35.31
N ALA A 758 -63.88 -11.09 -34.92
CA ALA A 758 -63.43 -9.82 -35.49
C ALA A 758 -63.12 -9.95 -36.99
N ALA A 759 -62.43 -11.02 -37.40
CA ALA A 759 -62.17 -11.30 -38.81
C ALA A 759 -63.46 -11.54 -39.61
N ARG A 760 -64.46 -12.20 -39.02
CA ARG A 760 -65.79 -12.37 -39.62
C ARG A 760 -66.54 -11.04 -39.73
N ALA A 761 -66.47 -10.18 -38.71
CA ALA A 761 -67.07 -8.85 -38.73
C ALA A 761 -66.42 -7.96 -39.81
N VAL A 762 -65.09 -7.99 -39.95
CA VAL A 762 -64.36 -7.28 -41.00
C VAL A 762 -64.69 -7.84 -42.38
N ALA A 763 -64.82 -9.16 -42.53
CA ALA A 763 -65.22 -9.78 -43.79
C ALA A 763 -66.68 -9.43 -44.17
N GLN A 764 -67.57 -9.32 -43.18
CA GLN A 764 -68.94 -8.88 -43.38
C GLN A 764 -69.00 -7.40 -43.77
N GLN A 765 -68.27 -6.52 -43.08
CA GLN A 765 -68.12 -5.12 -43.48
C GLN A 765 -67.54 -4.97 -44.89
N LYS A 766 -66.56 -5.80 -45.28
CA LYS A 766 -66.04 -5.80 -46.65
C LYS A 766 -67.06 -6.29 -47.66
N ARG A 767 -67.92 -7.27 -47.32
CA ARG A 767 -69.01 -7.72 -48.20
C ARG A 767 -70.12 -6.67 -48.33
N GLU A 768 -70.47 -6.00 -47.23
CA GLU A 768 -71.44 -4.90 -47.22
C GLU A 768 -70.90 -3.70 -48.01
N ALA A 769 -69.63 -3.33 -47.83
CA ALA A 769 -68.96 -2.30 -48.62
C ALA A 769 -68.85 -2.67 -50.11
N ALA A 770 -68.58 -3.94 -50.44
CA ALA A 770 -68.58 -4.41 -51.82
C ALA A 770 -69.99 -4.45 -52.44
N ALA A 771 -71.03 -4.71 -51.65
CA ALA A 771 -72.43 -4.65 -52.11
C ALA A 771 -72.89 -3.20 -52.37
N VAL A 772 -72.43 -2.24 -51.55
CA VAL A 772 -72.65 -0.80 -51.76
C VAL A 772 -71.89 -0.31 -53.00
N ALA A 773 -70.62 -0.69 -53.17
CA ALA A 773 -69.84 -0.35 -54.36
C ALA A 773 -70.40 -0.98 -55.65
N ALA A 774 -71.00 -2.18 -55.60
CA ALA A 774 -71.68 -2.81 -56.72
C ALA A 774 -73.07 -2.19 -57.03
N ALA A 775 -73.69 -1.53 -56.05
CA ALA A 775 -74.91 -0.74 -56.24
C ALA A 775 -74.60 0.63 -56.87
N ASP A 776 -73.50 1.28 -56.45
CA ASP A 776 -73.04 2.56 -57.02
C ASP A 776 -72.49 2.41 -58.46
N ALA A 777 -71.84 1.28 -58.78
CA ALA A 777 -71.39 0.97 -60.14
C ALA A 777 -72.54 0.67 -61.13
N ARG A 778 -73.76 0.42 -60.65
CA ARG A 778 -74.98 0.29 -61.50
C ARG A 778 -75.70 1.61 -61.74
N VAL A 779 -75.28 2.69 -61.09
CA VAL A 779 -75.85 4.05 -61.26
C VAL A 779 -74.96 4.95 -62.15
N ALA A 780 -73.73 4.53 -62.47
CA ALA A 780 -72.77 5.28 -63.30
C ALA A 780 -72.61 4.77 -64.76
N SER A 781 -73.64 4.12 -65.34
CA SER A 781 -73.66 3.69 -66.75
C SER A 781 -74.94 4.13 -67.49
N SER A 782 -75.19 5.44 -67.47
CA SER A 782 -76.09 6.24 -68.35
C SER A 782 -75.88 7.67 -67.85
N ASP A 783 -75.22 8.63 -68.47
CA ASP A 783 -75.07 9.11 -69.84
C ASP A 783 -73.73 9.88 -69.85
N GLY A 784 -72.92 10.05 -70.89
CA GLY A 784 -73.17 10.12 -72.33
C GLY A 784 -72.40 11.35 -72.86
N ALA A 785 -71.32 11.09 -73.61
CA ALA A 785 -70.61 12.00 -74.55
C ALA A 785 -69.89 13.25 -73.97
N GLY A 786 -68.69 13.64 -74.42
CA GLY A 786 -67.83 13.16 -75.50
C GLY A 786 -66.55 14.01 -75.59
N THR A 787 -65.55 13.51 -76.34
CA THR A 787 -64.55 14.21 -77.21
C THR A 787 -63.84 15.47 -76.65
N GLU A 788 -62.52 15.65 -76.62
CA GLU A 788 -61.40 15.39 -77.55
C GLU A 788 -60.10 15.78 -76.77
N ALA A 789 -59.03 14.97 -76.78
CA ALA A 789 -57.79 15.10 -77.57
C ALA A 789 -56.65 15.99 -76.98
N ALA A 790 -55.46 15.38 -76.91
CA ALA A 790 -54.09 15.96 -76.92
C ALA A 790 -53.65 16.78 -75.67
N ASP A 791 -52.41 16.89 -75.21
CA ASP A 791 -51.09 16.29 -75.51
C ASP A 791 -50.13 16.78 -74.39
N ILE A 792 -49.07 16.01 -74.11
CA ILE A 792 -47.66 16.45 -73.87
C ILE A 792 -47.24 17.26 -72.59
N ASP A 793 -46.21 16.67 -71.95
CA ASP A 793 -45.04 17.18 -71.17
C ASP A 793 -45.12 18.04 -69.90
N GLY A 794 -44.09 17.81 -69.05
CA GLY A 794 -43.20 18.93 -68.69
C GLY A 794 -43.01 19.27 -67.21
N ALA A 795 -42.06 18.57 -66.57
CA ALA A 795 -40.94 19.10 -65.78
C ALA A 795 -41.09 20.20 -64.67
N LYS A 796 -40.50 19.83 -63.52
CA LYS A 796 -39.49 20.54 -62.69
C LYS A 796 -39.84 21.74 -61.78
N ALA A 797 -39.21 21.63 -60.58
CA ALA A 797 -38.55 22.67 -59.76
C ALA A 797 -39.47 23.65 -59.00
N ALA A 798 -39.13 24.22 -57.84
CA ALA A 798 -38.07 24.07 -56.83
C ALA A 798 -38.43 25.04 -55.68
N ALA A 799 -37.68 24.92 -54.57
CA ALA A 799 -37.32 25.96 -53.61
C ALA A 799 -38.28 26.33 -52.45
N ALA A 800 -37.68 26.29 -51.25
CA ALA A 800 -38.08 26.79 -49.94
C ALA A 800 -38.02 28.35 -49.89
N PRO A 801 -38.06 29.10 -48.74
CA PRO A 801 -38.09 28.68 -47.31
C PRO A 801 -38.91 29.57 -46.32
N ALA A 802 -38.81 29.19 -45.03
CA ALA A 802 -38.61 30.03 -43.83
C ALA A 802 -39.78 30.62 -42.97
N THR A 803 -39.57 30.45 -41.64
CA THR A 803 -39.84 31.33 -40.47
C THR A 803 -41.21 31.39 -39.74
N VAL A 804 -41.24 30.81 -38.50
CA VAL A 804 -41.57 31.35 -37.13
C VAL A 804 -42.62 32.50 -37.03
N PRO A 805 -43.63 32.52 -36.11
CA PRO A 805 -43.43 32.67 -34.64
C PRO A 805 -44.49 32.15 -33.65
N ALA A 806 -44.18 32.36 -32.35
CA ALA A 806 -44.87 31.96 -31.12
C ALA A 806 -45.87 33.01 -30.54
N SER A 807 -46.78 32.59 -29.63
CA SER A 807 -47.36 33.41 -28.53
C SER A 807 -48.15 32.51 -27.51
N THR A 808 -47.84 32.50 -26.21
CA THR A 808 -48.39 33.29 -25.04
C THR A 808 -49.58 32.68 -24.25
N ALA A 809 -49.28 32.30 -22.99
CA ALA A 809 -49.93 32.61 -21.69
C ALA A 809 -51.41 32.31 -21.36
N GLY A 810 -51.65 31.79 -20.14
CA GLY A 810 -52.92 31.93 -19.37
C GLY A 810 -53.14 30.83 -18.31
N ALA A 811 -53.57 31.20 -17.09
CA ALA A 811 -53.46 30.43 -15.83
C ALA A 811 -54.78 29.86 -15.24
N ASP A 812 -54.60 29.05 -14.17
CA ASP A 812 -55.47 28.68 -13.03
C ASP A 812 -56.48 27.49 -13.10
N GLY A 813 -56.33 26.55 -12.14
CA GLY A 813 -57.45 26.06 -11.31
C GLY A 813 -57.78 24.55 -11.20
N ALA A 814 -57.12 23.84 -10.25
CA ALA A 814 -57.63 22.74 -9.38
C ALA A 814 -57.97 21.30 -9.88
N ARG A 815 -57.09 20.36 -9.48
CA ARG A 815 -57.24 18.98 -8.91
C ARG A 815 -58.39 18.04 -9.38
N ILE A 816 -58.01 16.85 -9.88
CA ILE A 816 -58.04 15.51 -9.22
C ILE A 816 -57.42 14.46 -10.18
N ASP A 817 -56.72 13.48 -9.60
CA ASP A 817 -56.02 12.32 -10.18
C ASP A 817 -56.59 11.70 -11.47
N SER A 818 -55.70 11.33 -12.41
CA SER A 818 -55.31 9.92 -12.61
C SER A 818 -54.31 9.77 -13.76
N ALA A 819 -53.43 8.80 -13.57
CA ALA A 819 -52.33 8.42 -14.44
C ALA A 819 -52.77 8.05 -15.86
N MET A 820 -52.07 8.59 -16.86
CA MET A 820 -51.62 7.95 -18.10
C MET A 820 -51.23 9.07 -19.08
N ASP A 821 -49.94 9.41 -19.11
CA ASP A 821 -49.24 9.95 -20.28
C ASP A 821 -47.77 10.18 -19.89
N HIS A 822 -46.90 9.20 -20.18
CA HIS A 822 -45.45 9.34 -20.38
C HIS A 822 -44.86 7.96 -20.74
N VAL A 823 -45.12 7.49 -21.97
CA VAL A 823 -44.40 6.35 -22.59
C VAL A 823 -43.78 6.75 -23.94
N ALA A 824 -43.64 8.05 -24.23
CA ALA A 824 -43.12 8.51 -25.52
C ALA A 824 -41.86 9.39 -25.48
N GLU A 825 -41.13 9.46 -24.35
CA GLU A 825 -39.88 10.26 -24.26
C GLU A 825 -38.71 9.55 -23.53
N ARG A 826 -38.71 8.21 -23.47
CA ARG A 826 -37.57 7.45 -22.92
C ARG A 826 -36.90 6.48 -23.89
N SER A 827 -37.27 6.48 -25.18
CA SER A 827 -36.56 5.69 -26.19
C SER A 827 -35.48 6.45 -26.96
N SER A 828 -35.39 7.78 -26.86
CA SER A 828 -34.39 8.57 -27.60
C SER A 828 -33.09 8.88 -26.83
N ALA A 829 -32.99 8.53 -25.54
CA ALA A 829 -31.77 8.73 -24.73
C ALA A 829 -30.93 7.46 -24.56
N ALA A 830 -31.48 6.28 -24.89
CA ALA A 830 -30.75 5.01 -24.88
C ALA A 830 -30.06 4.71 -26.23
N GLU A 831 -30.52 5.31 -27.33
CA GLU A 831 -29.88 5.18 -28.66
C GLU A 831 -28.68 6.12 -28.87
N GLN A 832 -28.55 7.21 -28.10
CA GLN A 832 -27.40 8.12 -28.19
C GLN A 832 -26.20 7.68 -27.33
N ALA A 833 -26.40 6.84 -26.31
CA ALA A 833 -25.28 6.28 -25.53
C ALA A 833 -24.64 5.03 -26.17
N ALA A 834 -25.29 4.43 -27.17
CA ALA A 834 -24.78 3.29 -27.92
C ALA A 834 -24.00 3.69 -29.20
N GLN A 835 -24.06 4.95 -29.63
CA GLN A 835 -23.39 5.44 -30.84
C GLN A 835 -22.04 6.16 -30.60
N GLU A 836 -21.64 6.41 -29.35
CA GLU A 836 -20.31 6.95 -29.01
C GLU A 836 -19.29 5.88 -28.57
N ALA A 837 -19.69 4.61 -28.48
CA ALA A 837 -18.79 3.49 -28.16
C ALA A 837 -18.31 2.69 -29.38
N GLU A 838 -18.74 3.05 -30.60
CA GLU A 838 -18.50 2.29 -31.83
C GLU A 838 -17.93 3.16 -32.97
N ALA A 839 -17.02 4.08 -32.63
CA ALA A 839 -16.40 4.98 -33.61
C ALA A 839 -14.92 5.29 -33.32
N VAL A 840 -14.06 4.28 -33.14
CA VAL A 840 -12.62 4.36 -33.49
C VAL A 840 -12.10 2.98 -33.90
N SER A 841 -12.65 2.43 -34.99
CA SER A 841 -11.97 1.39 -35.77
C SER A 841 -12.46 1.44 -37.23
N ASP A 842 -11.50 1.42 -38.14
CA ASP A 842 -11.59 1.31 -39.61
C ASP A 842 -12.10 2.49 -40.43
N ARG A 843 -11.12 3.18 -41.04
CA ARG A 843 -11.19 3.55 -42.46
C ARG A 843 -9.85 3.27 -43.15
N ASP A 844 -9.87 2.24 -43.97
CA ASP A 844 -8.88 2.01 -45.02
C ASP A 844 -9.46 2.49 -46.36
N ALA A 845 -8.65 3.17 -47.18
CA ALA A 845 -8.96 3.49 -48.57
C ALA A 845 -7.66 3.63 -49.38
N THR A 846 -7.44 2.68 -50.29
CA THR A 846 -6.45 2.68 -51.40
C THR A 846 -7.18 2.90 -52.74
N PRO A 847 -6.53 2.90 -53.93
CA PRO A 847 -5.34 3.64 -54.42
C PRO A 847 -5.55 4.23 -55.85
N GLN A 848 -4.58 4.99 -56.39
CA GLN A 848 -4.37 5.10 -57.86
C GLN A 848 -2.88 5.23 -58.24
N SER A 849 -2.60 4.69 -59.42
CA SER A 849 -1.38 4.16 -60.03
C SER A 849 -0.48 5.15 -60.78
N ALA A 850 0.81 4.79 -60.99
CA ALA A 850 1.41 4.64 -62.33
C ALA A 850 2.81 3.98 -62.27
N ASP A 851 2.90 2.78 -62.87
CA ASP A 851 3.91 2.20 -63.77
C ASP A 851 5.44 2.43 -63.60
N VAL A 852 6.20 1.33 -63.49
CA VAL A 852 6.97 0.65 -64.57
C VAL A 852 7.90 -0.44 -63.96
N ALA A 853 7.84 -1.66 -64.50
CA ALA A 853 8.78 -2.78 -64.28
C ALA A 853 9.66 -2.97 -65.56
N PRO A 854 10.60 -3.94 -65.73
CA PRO A 854 11.02 -5.01 -64.82
C PRO A 854 12.55 -5.39 -64.86
N GLU A 855 12.88 -6.43 -64.08
CA GLU A 855 13.86 -7.53 -64.32
C GLU A 855 15.29 -7.56 -63.71
N PRO A 856 15.78 -8.79 -63.34
CA PRO A 856 16.94 -9.07 -62.45
C PRO A 856 18.17 -9.58 -63.27
N PRO A 857 19.33 -10.05 -62.69
CA PRO A 857 19.44 -11.42 -62.14
C PRO A 857 20.60 -11.72 -61.14
N ALA A 858 20.61 -12.99 -60.68
CA ALA A 858 21.76 -13.86 -60.34
C ALA A 858 22.55 -13.58 -59.03
N ALA A 859 22.61 -14.49 -58.04
CA ALA A 859 23.12 -15.88 -57.99
C ALA A 859 24.66 -15.99 -57.82
N VAL A 860 25.04 -16.99 -56.99
CA VAL A 860 26.36 -17.63 -56.76
C VAL A 860 27.37 -16.75 -55.99
N THR A 861 28.08 -17.17 -54.93
CA THR A 861 28.90 -18.38 -54.67
C THR A 861 29.36 -18.38 -53.21
N GLU A 862 29.32 -19.53 -52.52
CA GLU A 862 30.31 -19.86 -51.48
C GLU A 862 31.70 -20.13 -52.14
N PRO A 863 32.83 -20.06 -51.40
CA PRO A 863 33.33 -21.29 -50.79
C PRO A 863 34.06 -21.14 -49.44
N SER A 864 33.76 -22.11 -48.56
CA SER A 864 34.62 -22.95 -47.71
C SER A 864 35.91 -22.47 -47.01
N SER A 865 36.10 -23.13 -45.86
CA SER A 865 37.32 -23.44 -45.09
C SER A 865 37.58 -22.49 -43.92
N GLY A 866 37.77 -22.93 -42.68
CA GLY A 866 37.87 -24.26 -42.10
C GLY A 866 38.78 -24.17 -40.88
N ALA A 867 38.31 -24.55 -39.69
CA ALA A 867 39.12 -25.06 -38.58
C ALA A 867 38.22 -25.43 -37.38
N GLU A 868 38.33 -26.69 -36.96
CA GLU A 868 37.65 -27.38 -35.87
C GLU A 868 38.33 -27.12 -34.48
N PRO A 869 37.79 -27.66 -33.36
CA PRO A 869 37.62 -26.93 -32.10
C PRO A 869 38.67 -27.25 -31.02
N LYS A 870 38.71 -26.45 -29.94
CA LYS A 870 39.45 -26.78 -28.71
C LYS A 870 38.58 -26.71 -27.46
N ALA A 871 38.23 -27.90 -26.99
CA ALA A 871 38.32 -28.45 -25.64
C ALA A 871 38.08 -27.57 -24.39
N VAL A 872 37.08 -28.03 -23.64
CA VAL A 872 36.76 -27.82 -22.22
C VAL A 872 37.93 -28.23 -21.29
N PRO A 873 38.06 -27.59 -20.10
CA PRO A 873 38.62 -28.28 -18.95
C PRO A 873 37.63 -28.41 -17.78
N ALA A 874 37.60 -29.63 -17.25
CA ALA A 874 36.87 -30.06 -16.07
C ALA A 874 37.53 -29.60 -14.74
N ALA A 875 36.72 -29.64 -13.68
CA ALA A 875 37.04 -29.27 -12.31
C ALA A 875 38.16 -30.10 -11.64
N PRO A 876 38.85 -29.55 -10.62
CA PRO A 876 39.61 -30.34 -9.65
C PRO A 876 38.94 -30.40 -8.25
N PRO A 877 39.34 -31.37 -7.40
CA PRO A 877 38.50 -31.94 -6.34
C PRO A 877 38.72 -31.33 -4.95
N ALA A 878 37.82 -31.73 -4.04
CA ALA A 878 37.79 -31.40 -2.62
C ALA A 878 39.06 -31.83 -1.85
N THR A 879 39.50 -30.96 -0.93
CA THR A 879 40.44 -31.30 0.15
C THR A 879 39.93 -30.74 1.47
N THR A 880 39.74 -31.65 2.42
CA THR A 880 39.55 -31.47 3.85
C THR A 880 40.78 -30.79 4.46
N GLN A 881 40.60 -29.68 5.19
CA GLN A 881 41.61 -29.19 6.14
C GLN A 881 40.97 -28.76 7.46
N GLU A 882 41.55 -29.31 8.52
CA GLU A 882 41.23 -29.13 9.93
C GLU A 882 41.46 -27.68 10.38
N ALA A 883 40.53 -27.15 11.18
CA ALA A 883 40.66 -25.86 11.82
C ALA A 883 41.65 -25.94 13.00
N GLN A 884 42.84 -25.35 12.84
CA GLN A 884 43.74 -25.03 13.94
C GLN A 884 43.31 -23.72 14.60
N ALA A 885 43.05 -23.78 15.91
CA ALA A 885 42.80 -22.63 16.76
C ALA A 885 44.11 -21.89 17.06
N THR A 886 44.21 -20.61 16.69
CA THR A 886 45.25 -19.69 17.18
C THR A 886 44.64 -18.65 18.11
N SER A 887 45.00 -18.77 19.39
CA SER A 887 44.73 -17.81 20.46
C SER A 887 45.53 -16.52 20.25
N VAL A 888 44.88 -15.36 20.31
CA VAL A 888 45.55 -14.06 20.38
C VAL A 888 45.23 -13.39 21.72
N LYS A 889 46.29 -13.07 22.47
CA LYS A 889 46.26 -12.38 23.77
C LYS A 889 45.95 -10.89 23.56
N ALA A 890 45.00 -10.37 24.31
CA ALA A 890 44.73 -8.94 24.42
C ALA A 890 45.79 -8.25 25.29
N THR A 891 46.34 -7.14 24.80
CA THR A 891 47.22 -6.24 25.57
C THR A 891 46.41 -5.02 25.98
N VAL A 892 46.35 -4.78 27.29
CA VAL A 892 45.74 -3.60 27.92
C VAL A 892 46.77 -2.47 27.89
N ILE A 893 46.36 -1.28 27.46
CA ILE A 893 47.12 -0.05 27.62
C ILE A 893 46.21 0.96 28.33
N ASP A 894 46.57 1.29 29.57
CA ASP A 894 46.01 2.41 30.33
C ASP A 894 46.67 3.74 29.87
N PRO A 895 45.95 4.87 29.87
CA PRO A 895 46.56 6.18 29.69
C PRO A 895 46.88 6.85 31.05
N GLU A 896 48.13 7.30 31.19
CA GLU A 896 48.58 8.23 32.24
C GLU A 896 48.28 9.69 31.87
N ASP A 897 48.10 10.47 32.93
CA ASP A 897 47.81 11.90 33.01
C ASP A 897 49.01 12.82 32.67
N GLU A 898 48.65 14.10 32.46
CA GLU A 898 49.20 15.30 33.14
C GLU A 898 49.76 16.48 32.31
N HIS A 899 49.28 17.67 32.74
CA HIS A 899 49.73 19.07 32.55
C HIS A 899 49.34 19.80 31.25
N GLY A 900 48.84 21.05 31.28
CA GLY A 900 48.59 22.01 32.35
C GLY A 900 48.28 23.41 31.77
N GLU A 901 47.29 24.09 32.38
CA GLU A 901 47.05 25.55 32.55
C GLU A 901 47.27 26.57 31.41
N GLN A 902 46.23 27.38 31.08
CA GLN A 902 45.98 28.71 31.68
C GLN A 902 44.67 29.37 31.16
N ALA A 903 44.09 30.23 32.00
CA ALA A 903 42.70 30.67 32.05
C ALA A 903 42.38 32.01 31.36
N LYS A 904 41.07 32.30 31.17
CA LYS A 904 40.42 33.56 31.58
C LYS A 904 38.88 33.48 31.63
N ASP A 905 38.35 34.12 32.67
CA ASP A 905 37.00 34.17 33.25
C ASP A 905 35.83 34.71 32.38
N SER A 906 34.60 34.25 32.66
CA SER A 906 33.61 35.06 33.44
C SER A 906 32.24 34.37 33.70
N SER A 907 31.86 34.38 34.99
CA SER A 907 30.51 34.32 35.64
C SER A 907 29.50 33.22 35.27
N SER A 908 29.16 32.23 36.12
CA SER A 908 28.38 32.23 37.39
C SER A 908 26.89 32.64 37.20
N ALA A 909 25.84 31.96 37.70
CA ALA A 909 25.70 30.86 38.65
C ALA A 909 24.35 30.08 38.50
N ARG A 910 24.46 28.76 38.73
CA ARG A 910 23.55 27.73 39.30
C ARG A 910 22.12 28.10 39.75
N PHE A 911 21.18 27.16 39.53
CA PHE A 911 20.44 26.46 40.60
C PHE A 911 19.93 25.08 40.12
N ALA A 912 20.12 24.06 40.94
CA ALA A 912 19.61 22.70 40.77
C ALA A 912 18.34 22.52 41.62
N ALA A 913 17.35 21.76 41.13
CA ALA A 913 16.28 21.22 41.97
C ALA A 913 15.66 19.94 41.37
N THR A 914 15.93 18.84 42.08
CA THR A 914 15.20 17.56 42.08
C THR A 914 13.72 17.77 42.35
N THR A 915 12.80 17.10 41.64
CA THR A 915 11.38 17.03 42.07
C THR A 915 10.81 15.61 41.95
N THR A 916 10.43 15.10 43.11
CA THR A 916 9.69 13.86 43.39
C THR A 916 8.19 14.01 43.11
N LEU A 917 7.57 12.94 42.60
CA LEU A 917 6.12 12.78 42.40
C LEU A 917 5.30 12.98 43.70
N ALA A 918 4.20 13.73 43.60
CA ALA A 918 3.12 13.72 44.60
C ALA A 918 1.77 13.40 43.93
N LYS A 919 1.10 12.34 44.42
CA LYS A 919 -0.29 11.96 44.09
C LYS A 919 -1.29 12.97 44.70
N ARG A 920 -2.31 13.37 43.94
CA ARG A 920 -3.51 14.05 44.47
C ARG A 920 -4.80 13.31 44.09
N LYS A 921 -5.71 13.22 45.06
CA LYS A 921 -7.11 12.73 44.94
C LYS A 921 -8.09 13.91 44.79
N PRO A 922 -9.32 13.68 44.29
CA PRO A 922 -10.20 14.72 43.77
C PRO A 922 -11.15 15.30 44.82
N GLY A 923 -11.52 16.58 44.67
CA GLY A 923 -12.52 17.28 45.48
C GLY A 923 -13.76 17.64 44.66
N ARG A 924 -14.94 17.27 45.19
CA ARG A 924 -16.28 17.72 44.77
C ARG A 924 -16.56 19.13 45.31
N PHE A 925 -17.27 19.98 44.55
CA PHE A 925 -18.31 20.88 45.10
C PHE A 925 -19.30 21.31 44.01
N ARG A 926 -20.55 21.54 44.43
CA ARG A 926 -21.77 21.69 43.63
C ARG A 926 -22.42 23.05 43.97
N ALA A 927 -23.05 23.67 42.96
CA ALA A 927 -24.22 24.56 42.98
C ALA A 927 -24.15 26.02 43.51
N GLY A 928 -24.71 26.96 42.72
CA GLY A 928 -25.23 28.27 43.15
C GLY A 928 -25.44 29.30 42.03
N LEU A 929 -26.69 29.45 41.54
CA LEU A 929 -27.21 30.39 40.51
C LEU A 929 -27.15 31.89 40.92
N ALA A 930 -27.06 32.83 39.95
CA ALA A 930 -28.20 33.65 39.46
C ALA A 930 -27.79 34.91 38.63
N LEU A 931 -28.33 34.98 37.41
CA LEU A 931 -29.00 36.12 36.73
C LEU A 931 -28.32 37.49 36.53
N ILE A 932 -28.10 37.84 35.25
CA ILE A 932 -28.62 38.99 34.43
C ILE A 932 -28.02 38.72 33.03
N GLY A 933 -28.71 38.45 31.92
CA GLY A 933 -29.98 38.98 31.44
C GLY A 933 -29.71 40.12 30.46
N ILE A 934 -29.30 39.85 29.21
CA ILE A 934 -29.49 40.67 27.99
C ILE A 934 -29.11 39.82 26.76
N GLY A 935 -29.97 39.85 25.74
CA GLY A 935 -30.07 38.86 24.66
C GLY A 935 -29.25 39.11 23.39
N LEU A 936 -29.00 38.00 22.70
CA LEU A 936 -28.52 37.86 21.33
C LEU A 936 -29.50 38.52 20.33
N LYS A 937 -29.15 39.67 19.72
CA LYS A 937 -29.61 40.04 18.36
C LYS A 937 -28.91 41.21 17.65
N THR A 938 -27.68 41.60 18.00
CA THR A 938 -27.04 42.81 17.42
C THR A 938 -25.53 42.71 17.16
N LEU A 939 -25.03 41.52 16.80
CA LEU A 939 -23.58 41.31 16.54
C LEU A 939 -23.21 40.94 15.09
N PHE A 940 -24.09 41.18 14.12
CA PHE A 940 -23.80 40.97 12.70
C PHE A 940 -24.25 42.14 11.82
N VAL A 941 -23.56 43.28 11.89
CA VAL A 941 -23.40 44.21 10.75
C VAL A 941 -22.11 45.02 10.96
N GLY A 942 -21.08 44.80 10.13
CA GLY A 942 -19.87 45.62 10.08
C GLY A 942 -18.91 45.13 8.98
N THR A 943 -18.68 45.97 7.98
CA THR A 943 -17.95 45.72 6.74
C THR A 943 -16.41 45.77 6.87
N PRO A 944 -15.66 45.19 5.90
CA PRO A 944 -14.24 44.86 6.05
C PRO A 944 -13.28 45.99 5.63
N GLU A 945 -13.17 47.06 6.42
CA GLU A 945 -12.12 48.10 6.23
C GLU A 945 -11.28 48.43 7.49
N GLU A 946 -11.43 47.72 8.61
CA GLU A 946 -10.73 48.09 9.86
C GLU A 946 -10.01 46.92 10.58
N ARG A 947 -9.24 46.10 9.85
CA ARG A 947 -8.25 45.20 10.47
C ARG A 947 -6.93 45.19 9.71
N GLY A 948 -6.26 46.33 9.70
CA GLY A 948 -4.83 46.47 9.41
C GLY A 948 -4.13 47.18 10.56
N LYS A 949 -3.65 46.41 11.55
CA LYS A 949 -2.51 46.72 12.43
C LYS A 949 -2.19 45.54 13.34
#